data_AF-A0A7Z0WHM6-F1
#
_entry.id   AF-A0A7Z0WHM6-F1
#
_cell.length_a   1.000
_cell.length_b   1.000
_cell.length_c   1.000
_cell.angle_alpha   90.00
_cell.angle_beta   90.00
_cell.angle_gamma   90.00
#
_symmetry.space_group_name_H-M   'P 1'
#
loop_
_entity.id
_entity.type
_entity.pdbx_description
1 polymer ?
#
loop_
_entity_poly.entity_id
_entity_poly.type
_entity_poly.pdbx_seq_one_letter_code
_entity_poly.pdbx_strand_id
1 'polypeptide(L)'
;MVIAVGRGVRRRVFLWGAGGGLAAVAVAGAVGDVAAQPREAWSSAWLWRDASGALVYRSDLEGNRIPDFGYAGYRYGAPLPVRPVVRRVGPVAGDNTARIQDAIDEVSALPRAERGCVLLAPGTYEVRGVLDIRASGVVLRGAGDGADPATNTVLRATGTDPERTVVRLGAYTANPWSGRIGERVDVTTDFVPVGARTFRVIDASGLAVGHNIVIEHPCTQAWLDAVDGGGTAGSPPWQPGAHPLRYNRFVTAVTGDVVSIDAPVFNHLDRGLAQSFVYRWDRAGLITESGIESLRVDIAHDTGNPQDENHARNAIRLGNAQDCWVRDCTTLHFSLSGIQTDGTTRSTIQNCKALDPVSVVEGGKRYNFGCWPHSQQLLFVDCVASHGRHAYVSNGTSTVSGVVFLDCVSQHNLAASEGHRRWSQGLLFDGFREPSPDREAVLGLHNRGNYGTSHGWGAVHSVAWNCATPVGHHIVVQKPPTAQNWAIGCAGTVTGDGPFDQPAGRIEGANQADLTPVSLYRAQREYRVGTPYRHHGCMADAYVRGGAYRTRNFGGAGELLIKESESADVRRQVYLKFTLAGETSVRVARLRLNAGMTSGTTALWVGVHGVPDTGWSESAITWDTRPAPDARLLSSNPVAGPAAAFEWDVTGWVRAELAAGRRTVSFVLVGRSAQVPVVVADSRTTATGIGPRLLVS
;
A
#
# COMPACT_ATOMS: atom_id res chain seq x y z
N MET A 1 -59.99 -26.42 -4.52
CA MET A 1 -61.37 -26.23 -4.05
C MET A 1 -61.40 -24.89 -3.34
N VAL A 2 -61.95 -23.76 -3.79
CA VAL A 2 -62.84 -23.32 -4.89
C VAL A 2 -62.42 -21.84 -5.15
N ILE A 3 -61.85 -21.49 -6.30
CA ILE A 3 -62.41 -20.79 -7.49
C ILE A 3 -62.40 -19.24 -7.41
N ALA A 4 -61.96 -18.67 -8.55
CA ALA A 4 -61.85 -17.28 -9.00
C ALA A 4 -63.16 -16.45 -8.91
N VAL A 5 -63.14 -15.12 -9.18
CA VAL A 5 -63.48 -14.44 -10.46
C VAL A 5 -63.34 -12.91 -10.19
N GLY A 6 -62.97 -11.99 -11.09
CA GLY A 6 -62.84 -12.07 -12.53
C GLY A 6 -62.28 -10.80 -13.20
N ARG A 7 -61.98 -10.99 -14.49
CA ARG A 7 -61.64 -9.97 -15.50
C ARG A 7 -62.89 -9.35 -16.11
N GLY A 8 -62.79 -8.09 -16.54
CA GLY A 8 -63.66 -7.46 -17.54
C GLY A 8 -62.88 -7.15 -18.82
N VAL A 9 -63.37 -7.65 -19.96
CA VAL A 9 -62.90 -7.41 -21.33
C VAL A 9 -64.05 -6.82 -22.15
N ARG A 10 -63.79 -5.87 -23.05
CA ARG A 10 -64.48 -5.67 -24.34
C ARG A 10 -63.42 -5.16 -25.35
N ARG A 11 -62.92 -5.92 -26.35
CA ARG A 11 -63.46 -6.26 -27.71
C ARG A 11 -63.97 -5.00 -28.46
N ARG A 12 -63.67 -4.69 -29.73
CA ARG A 12 -63.27 -5.44 -30.96
C ARG A 12 -63.13 -4.34 -32.08
N VAL A 13 -62.33 -4.41 -33.15
CA VAL A 13 -62.57 -4.98 -34.51
C VAL A 13 -61.42 -4.50 -35.44
N PHE A 14 -61.17 -5.27 -36.50
CA PHE A 14 -60.10 -5.23 -37.51
C PHE A 14 -60.39 -4.39 -38.80
N LEU A 15 -59.30 -4.11 -39.54
CA LEU A 15 -59.08 -4.10 -41.02
C LEU A 15 -59.25 -2.82 -41.89
N TRP A 16 -58.09 -2.39 -42.44
CA TRP A 16 -57.71 -1.81 -43.77
C TRP A 16 -58.18 -0.42 -44.27
N GLY A 17 -57.22 0.36 -44.80
CA GLY A 17 -57.48 1.49 -45.71
C GLY A 17 -56.33 2.51 -45.85
N ALA A 18 -55.77 2.60 -47.06
CA ALA A 18 -54.65 3.40 -47.56
C ALA A 18 -54.59 4.92 -47.26
N GLY A 19 -53.37 5.47 -47.34
CA GLY A 19 -53.12 6.76 -48.01
C GLY A 19 -52.43 7.85 -47.19
N GLY A 20 -51.30 8.36 -47.72
CA GLY A 20 -50.79 9.70 -47.38
C GLY A 20 -49.36 9.74 -46.84
N GLY A 21 -48.38 9.90 -47.74
CA GLY A 21 -47.05 10.34 -47.34
C GLY A 21 -47.06 11.81 -46.92
N LEU A 22 -46.28 12.16 -45.91
CA LEU A 22 -45.92 13.55 -45.58
C LEU A 22 -44.50 13.58 -45.00
N ALA A 23 -43.74 14.54 -45.48
CA ALA A 23 -42.29 14.65 -45.42
C ALA A 23 -41.73 14.83 -43.99
N ALA A 24 -40.62 14.15 -43.70
CA ALA A 24 -39.78 14.45 -42.55
C ALA A 24 -38.99 15.74 -42.80
N VAL A 25 -39.36 16.82 -42.11
CA VAL A 25 -38.51 18.01 -41.98
C VAL A 25 -37.46 17.72 -40.92
N ALA A 26 -36.22 17.49 -41.36
CA ALA A 26 -35.07 17.39 -40.47
C ALA A 26 -34.69 18.80 -39.97
N VAL A 27 -35.03 19.12 -38.72
CA VAL A 27 -34.44 20.25 -38.02
C VAL A 27 -33.11 19.77 -37.45
N ALA A 28 -32.01 20.13 -38.11
CA ALA A 28 -30.66 19.96 -37.57
C ALA A 28 -30.47 20.93 -36.41
N GLY A 29 -30.80 20.50 -35.19
CA GLY A 29 -30.34 21.14 -33.98
C GLY A 29 -28.86 20.82 -33.79
N ALA A 30 -28.00 21.84 -33.89
CA ALA A 30 -26.61 21.72 -33.49
C ALA A 30 -26.56 21.38 -32.00
N VAL A 31 -26.28 20.13 -31.67
CA VAL A 31 -25.88 19.73 -30.32
C VAL A 31 -24.46 20.26 -30.17
N GLY A 32 -24.33 21.43 -29.54
CA GLY A 32 -23.03 21.90 -29.11
C GLY A 32 -22.47 20.87 -28.12
N ASP A 33 -21.26 20.38 -28.39
CA ASP A 33 -20.48 19.63 -27.43
C ASP A 33 -20.29 20.51 -26.20
N VAL A 34 -21.07 20.26 -25.16
CA VAL A 34 -20.79 20.78 -23.83
C VAL A 34 -19.57 20.01 -23.35
N ALA A 35 -18.39 20.56 -23.61
CA ALA A 35 -17.18 20.14 -22.92
C ALA A 35 -17.49 20.15 -21.42
N ALA A 36 -17.52 18.97 -20.79
CA ALA A 36 -17.67 18.86 -19.35
C ALA A 36 -16.59 19.74 -18.72
N GLN A 37 -16.99 20.74 -17.93
CA GLN A 37 -16.02 21.55 -17.21
C GLN A 37 -15.13 20.61 -16.38
N PRO A 38 -13.80 20.80 -16.37
CA PRO A 38 -12.92 19.99 -15.53
C PRO A 38 -13.41 20.12 -14.09
N ARG A 39 -13.88 19.01 -13.52
CA ARG A 39 -14.25 18.96 -12.11
C ARG A 39 -12.99 19.17 -11.30
N GLU A 40 -13.02 20.11 -10.35
CA GLU A 40 -11.90 20.34 -9.45
C GLU A 40 -11.71 19.10 -8.57
N ALA A 41 -10.49 18.55 -8.59
CA ALA A 41 -10.10 17.51 -7.65
C ALA A 41 -10.25 18.05 -6.22
N TRP A 42 -10.74 17.21 -5.30
CA TRP A 42 -10.97 17.62 -3.92
C TRP A 42 -10.15 16.76 -2.95
N SER A 43 -9.79 17.32 -1.81
CA SER A 43 -9.10 16.60 -0.74
C SER A 43 -9.97 16.51 0.52
N SER A 44 -9.78 15.42 1.28
CA SER A 44 -10.38 15.29 2.60
C SER A 44 -9.90 16.39 3.54
N ALA A 45 -10.80 16.88 4.39
CA ALA A 45 -10.48 17.79 5.49
C ALA A 45 -9.64 17.15 6.61
N TRP A 46 -9.40 15.83 6.54
CA TRP A 46 -8.64 15.07 7.53
C TRP A 46 -7.25 14.68 7.06
N LEU A 47 -7.06 14.56 5.75
CA LEU A 47 -5.76 14.33 5.14
C LEU A 47 -5.75 14.85 3.71
N TRP A 48 -4.76 15.68 3.41
CA TRP A 48 -4.57 16.28 2.10
C TRP A 48 -3.09 16.46 1.80
N ARG A 49 -2.78 16.80 0.54
CA ARG A 49 -1.46 17.31 0.17
C ARG A 49 -1.49 18.83 0.20
N ASP A 50 -0.54 19.46 0.89
CA ASP A 50 -0.36 20.90 0.78
C ASP A 50 0.26 21.29 -0.58
N ALA A 51 0.46 22.59 -0.79
CA ALA A 51 1.05 23.11 -2.03
C ALA A 51 2.49 22.62 -2.30
N SER A 52 3.19 22.09 -1.28
CA SER A 52 4.51 21.47 -1.44
C SER A 52 4.44 19.99 -1.83
N GLY A 53 3.23 19.40 -1.81
CA GLY A 53 3.01 17.97 -2.00
C GLY A 53 3.16 17.13 -0.74
N ALA A 54 3.46 17.77 0.41
CA ALA A 54 3.59 17.10 1.70
C ALA A 54 2.20 16.69 2.24
N LEU A 55 2.14 15.53 2.90
CA LEU A 55 0.91 15.10 3.54
C LEU A 55 0.67 15.84 4.86
N VAL A 56 -0.44 16.56 4.92
CA VAL A 56 -0.93 17.22 6.12
C VAL A 56 -2.07 16.42 6.69
N TYR A 57 -2.12 16.34 8.03
CA TYR A 57 -3.11 15.60 8.77
C TYR A 57 -3.80 16.52 9.75
N ARG A 58 -5.12 16.39 9.82
CA ARG A 58 -5.89 16.96 10.92
C ARG A 58 -5.91 15.98 12.08
N SER A 59 -5.72 16.50 13.28
CA SER A 59 -6.01 15.78 14.53
C SER A 59 -7.30 16.29 15.15
N ASP A 60 -7.96 15.44 15.93
CA ASP A 60 -9.00 15.86 16.87
C ASP A 60 -8.40 16.54 18.11
N LEU A 61 -9.25 16.88 19.09
CA LEU A 61 -8.85 17.59 20.31
C LEU A 61 -7.90 16.77 21.21
N GLU A 62 -7.94 15.45 21.10
CA GLU A 62 -7.09 14.52 21.87
C GLU A 62 -5.81 14.15 21.09
N GLY A 63 -5.65 14.69 19.88
CA GLY A 63 -4.48 14.45 19.04
C GLY A 63 -4.64 13.24 18.11
N ASN A 64 -5.76 12.52 18.14
CA ASN A 64 -5.99 11.37 17.25
C ASN A 64 -6.18 11.84 15.81
N ARG A 65 -5.73 11.02 14.87
CA ARG A 65 -5.79 11.30 13.43
C ARG A 65 -5.98 10.02 12.63
N ILE A 66 -6.25 10.16 11.33
CA ILE A 66 -6.16 9.03 10.40
C ILE A 66 -4.77 8.38 10.55
N PRO A 67 -4.68 7.08 10.87
CA PRO A 67 -3.39 6.41 11.05
C PRO A 67 -2.53 6.43 9.79
N ASP A 68 -1.22 6.30 9.99
CA ASP A 68 -0.26 6.14 8.89
C ASP A 68 -0.08 4.66 8.55
N PHE A 69 -0.68 4.24 7.43
CA PHE A 69 -0.64 2.88 6.89
C PHE A 69 0.57 2.63 5.98
N GLY A 70 1.39 3.66 5.70
CA GLY A 70 2.53 3.57 4.77
C GLY A 70 3.64 2.62 5.19
N TYR A 71 3.53 2.01 6.38
CA TYR A 71 4.44 1.02 6.97
C TYR A 71 3.98 -0.43 6.79
N ALA A 72 2.84 -0.66 6.15
CA ALA A 72 2.38 -2.01 5.83
C ALA A 72 3.16 -2.63 4.66
N GLY A 73 3.35 -3.96 4.72
CA GLY A 73 4.01 -4.77 3.70
C GLY A 73 5.46 -5.11 4.03
N TYR A 74 6.03 -6.01 3.22
CA TYR A 74 7.43 -6.46 3.23
C TYR A 74 8.40 -5.30 3.48
N ARG A 75 9.15 -5.34 4.60
CA ARG A 75 10.10 -4.29 4.98
C ARG A 75 9.52 -2.88 4.85
N TYR A 76 8.30 -2.69 5.36
CA TYR A 76 7.53 -1.46 5.22
C TYR A 76 7.24 -1.16 3.74
N GLY A 77 6.62 -2.09 3.04
CA GLY A 77 6.21 -1.91 1.63
C GLY A 77 7.37 -1.73 0.64
N ALA A 78 8.58 -2.20 0.94
CA ALA A 78 9.66 -2.27 -0.04
C ALA A 78 9.30 -3.24 -1.19
N PRO A 79 9.94 -3.11 -2.36
CA PRO A 79 9.79 -4.11 -3.43
C PRO A 79 10.17 -5.52 -2.94
N LEU A 80 9.41 -6.52 -3.39
CA LEU A 80 9.67 -7.92 -3.05
C LEU A 80 10.96 -8.41 -3.73
N PRO A 81 11.85 -9.10 -3.01
CA PRO A 81 13.11 -9.55 -3.57
C PRO A 81 12.89 -10.69 -4.58
N VAL A 82 13.87 -10.89 -5.47
CA VAL A 82 13.97 -12.10 -6.28
C VAL A 82 15.12 -12.93 -5.74
N ARG A 83 14.81 -14.06 -5.09
CA ARG A 83 15.81 -15.00 -4.60
C ARG A 83 16.33 -15.89 -5.74
N PRO A 84 17.64 -16.17 -5.79
CA PRO A 84 18.23 -17.04 -6.81
C PRO A 84 17.74 -18.47 -6.65
N VAL A 85 17.62 -19.20 -7.76
CA VAL A 85 17.25 -20.62 -7.75
C VAL A 85 18.44 -21.45 -7.29
N VAL A 86 18.25 -22.22 -6.23
CA VAL A 86 19.25 -23.11 -5.63
C VAL A 86 18.93 -24.56 -5.94
N ARG A 87 17.63 -24.91 -5.91
CA ARG A 87 17.17 -26.28 -6.16
C ARG A 87 16.03 -26.27 -7.18
N ARG A 88 16.07 -27.19 -8.15
CA ARG A 88 14.99 -27.42 -9.12
C ARG A 88 14.35 -28.78 -8.89
N VAL A 89 13.03 -28.84 -8.84
CA VAL A 89 12.26 -30.08 -8.66
C VAL A 89 11.27 -30.19 -9.80
N GLY A 90 11.24 -31.34 -10.47
CA GLY A 90 10.21 -31.70 -11.45
C GLY A 90 9.18 -32.67 -10.85
N PRO A 91 7.96 -32.72 -11.41
CA PRO A 91 6.90 -33.59 -10.91
C PRO A 91 7.23 -35.05 -11.19
N VAL A 92 6.77 -35.93 -10.30
CA VAL A 92 6.77 -37.39 -10.50
C VAL A 92 5.35 -37.95 -10.37
N ALA A 93 5.11 -39.15 -10.87
CA ALA A 93 3.83 -39.84 -10.68
C ALA A 93 3.60 -40.14 -9.19
N GLY A 94 2.35 -39.98 -8.72
CA GLY A 94 1.97 -40.18 -7.33
C GLY A 94 2.35 -39.01 -6.42
N ASP A 95 2.35 -39.24 -5.11
CA ASP A 95 2.53 -38.22 -4.09
C ASP A 95 3.96 -37.62 -4.09
N ASN A 96 4.04 -36.31 -4.36
CA ASN A 96 5.27 -35.53 -4.41
C ASN A 96 5.62 -34.87 -3.07
N THR A 97 4.82 -35.04 -2.02
CA THR A 97 5.01 -34.36 -0.72
C THR A 97 6.45 -34.48 -0.21
N ALA A 98 6.94 -35.71 -0.03
CA ALA A 98 8.28 -35.96 0.51
C ALA A 98 9.35 -35.36 -0.41
N ARG A 99 9.22 -35.54 -1.72
CA ARG A 99 10.17 -35.02 -2.71
C ARG A 99 10.32 -33.51 -2.67
N ILE A 100 9.21 -32.78 -2.54
CA ILE A 100 9.23 -31.32 -2.45
C ILE A 100 9.75 -30.89 -1.08
N GLN A 101 9.34 -31.57 0.00
CA GLN A 101 9.82 -31.28 1.34
C GLN A 101 11.33 -31.49 1.47
N ASP A 102 11.87 -32.58 0.93
CA ASP A 102 13.32 -32.86 0.93
C ASP A 102 14.11 -31.74 0.25
N ALA A 103 13.58 -31.17 -0.84
CA ALA A 103 14.21 -30.03 -1.53
C ALA A 103 14.14 -28.73 -0.70
N ILE A 104 13.04 -28.51 0.03
CA ILE A 104 12.92 -27.40 0.99
C ILE A 104 13.92 -27.58 2.13
N ASP A 105 14.04 -28.79 2.66
CA ASP A 105 14.92 -29.12 3.78
C ASP A 105 16.40 -29.03 3.37
N GLU A 106 16.75 -29.47 2.15
CA GLU A 106 18.07 -29.32 1.53
C GLU A 106 18.49 -27.84 1.48
N VAL A 107 17.62 -26.97 0.94
CA VAL A 107 17.90 -25.52 0.89
C VAL A 107 17.90 -24.92 2.29
N SER A 108 17.06 -25.41 3.21
CA SER A 108 17.00 -24.93 4.59
C SER A 108 18.26 -25.27 5.40
N ALA A 109 18.94 -26.38 5.08
CA ALA A 109 20.18 -26.81 5.73
C ALA A 109 21.39 -25.97 5.33
N LEU A 110 21.34 -25.25 4.20
CA LEU A 110 22.44 -24.39 3.74
C LEU A 110 22.71 -23.21 4.70
N PRO A 111 23.95 -22.68 4.72
CA PRO A 111 24.25 -21.41 5.37
C PRO A 111 23.30 -20.30 4.93
N ARG A 112 22.88 -19.43 5.85
CA ARG A 112 21.82 -18.43 5.57
C ARG A 112 22.07 -17.58 4.32
N ALA A 113 23.33 -17.25 4.02
CA ALA A 113 23.71 -16.44 2.85
C ALA A 113 23.56 -17.19 1.51
N GLU A 114 23.55 -18.53 1.54
CA GLU A 114 23.47 -19.40 0.36
C GLU A 114 22.03 -19.92 0.12
N ARG A 115 21.13 -19.74 1.09
CA ARG A 115 19.71 -20.10 0.94
C ARG A 115 19.05 -19.28 -0.15
N GLY A 116 18.09 -19.90 -0.82
CA GLY A 116 17.35 -19.25 -1.88
C GLY A 116 16.09 -20.02 -2.26
N CYS A 117 15.87 -20.14 -3.56
CA CYS A 117 14.62 -20.62 -4.12
C CYS A 117 14.70 -22.10 -4.47
N VAL A 118 13.72 -22.86 -3.97
CA VAL A 118 13.28 -24.15 -4.53
C VAL A 118 12.29 -23.85 -5.63
N LEU A 119 12.70 -24.09 -6.88
CA LEU A 119 11.88 -23.89 -8.07
C LEU A 119 11.25 -25.22 -8.50
N LEU A 120 9.92 -25.26 -8.48
CA LEU A 120 9.13 -26.32 -9.08
C LEU A 120 8.98 -26.04 -10.59
N ALA A 121 9.31 -27.02 -11.42
CA ALA A 121 9.08 -26.96 -12.86
C ALA A 121 7.57 -26.98 -13.18
N PRO A 122 7.16 -26.61 -14.41
CA PRO A 122 5.79 -26.82 -14.85
C PRO A 122 5.34 -28.28 -14.66
N GLY A 123 4.09 -28.46 -14.27
CA GLY A 123 3.46 -29.76 -14.13
C GLY A 123 2.50 -29.83 -12.95
N THR A 124 1.81 -30.98 -12.88
CA THR A 124 0.93 -31.32 -11.76
C THR A 124 1.69 -32.14 -10.73
N TYR A 125 1.68 -31.68 -9.48
CA TYR A 125 2.27 -32.35 -8.33
C TYR A 125 1.13 -32.79 -7.42
N GLU A 126 0.92 -34.10 -7.27
CA GLU A 126 0.04 -34.59 -6.21
C GLU A 126 0.71 -34.31 -4.85
N VAL A 127 -0.01 -33.70 -3.91
CA VAL A 127 0.51 -33.40 -2.56
C VAL A 127 -0.47 -33.86 -1.49
N ARG A 128 -0.20 -35.02 -0.89
CA ARG A 128 -1.06 -35.59 0.17
C ARG A 128 -0.81 -34.98 1.55
N GLY A 129 0.44 -34.63 1.85
CA GLY A 129 0.85 -34.09 3.14
C GLY A 129 0.97 -32.57 3.14
N VAL A 130 1.95 -32.06 3.88
CA VAL A 130 2.18 -30.63 4.08
C VAL A 130 3.57 -30.25 3.59
N LEU A 131 3.68 -29.09 2.94
CA LEU A 131 4.95 -28.49 2.58
C LEU A 131 5.29 -27.38 3.58
N ASP A 132 6.40 -27.53 4.29
CA ASP A 132 6.80 -26.70 5.42
C ASP A 132 8.09 -25.93 5.14
N ILE A 133 8.01 -24.61 5.17
CA ILE A 133 9.16 -23.71 5.16
C ILE A 133 9.42 -23.25 6.61
N ARG A 134 10.33 -23.97 7.30
CA ARG A 134 10.69 -23.71 8.71
C ARG A 134 11.97 -22.91 8.89
N ALA A 135 12.60 -22.48 7.81
CA ALA A 135 13.84 -21.69 7.85
C ALA A 135 13.67 -20.35 7.14
N SER A 136 14.27 -19.31 7.70
CA SER A 136 14.42 -18.02 7.03
C SER A 136 15.27 -18.11 5.78
N GLY A 137 14.98 -17.24 4.81
CA GLY A 137 15.77 -17.11 3.57
C GLY A 137 15.41 -18.12 2.49
N VAL A 138 14.29 -18.84 2.65
CA VAL A 138 13.88 -19.92 1.74
C VAL A 138 12.62 -19.50 0.99
N VAL A 139 12.61 -19.75 -0.32
CA VAL A 139 11.47 -19.47 -1.20
C VAL A 139 11.01 -20.75 -1.88
N LEU A 140 9.72 -21.03 -1.85
CA LEU A 140 9.09 -22.02 -2.73
C LEU A 140 8.45 -21.29 -3.92
N ARG A 141 8.94 -21.56 -5.13
CA ARG A 141 8.47 -20.91 -6.36
C ARG A 141 8.01 -21.95 -7.37
N GLY A 142 6.89 -21.71 -8.04
CA GLY A 142 6.47 -22.45 -9.24
C GLY A 142 6.81 -21.73 -10.55
N ALA A 143 6.39 -22.31 -11.67
CA ALA A 143 6.56 -21.71 -13.00
C ALA A 143 5.46 -20.70 -13.38
N GLY A 144 4.35 -20.65 -12.61
CA GLY A 144 3.15 -19.86 -12.86
C GLY A 144 1.95 -20.40 -12.08
N ASP A 145 0.90 -19.58 -11.93
CA ASP A 145 -0.31 -19.88 -11.14
C ASP A 145 -1.55 -20.25 -11.98
N GLY A 146 -1.38 -20.39 -13.30
CA GLY A 146 -2.42 -20.82 -14.22
C GLY A 146 -2.83 -22.28 -14.06
N ALA A 147 -3.94 -22.64 -14.70
CA ALA A 147 -4.49 -24.00 -14.65
C ALA A 147 -3.79 -25.00 -15.59
N ASP A 148 -3.10 -24.52 -16.64
CA ASP A 148 -2.41 -25.38 -17.61
C ASP A 148 -1.07 -25.87 -17.05
N PRO A 149 -0.92 -27.18 -16.71
CA PRO A 149 0.30 -27.70 -16.13
C PRO A 149 1.46 -27.78 -17.12
N ALA A 150 1.25 -27.60 -18.44
CA ALA A 150 2.35 -27.54 -19.40
C ALA A 150 3.21 -26.28 -19.21
N THR A 151 2.62 -25.21 -18.68
CA THR A 151 3.27 -23.90 -18.49
C THR A 151 3.29 -23.45 -17.03
N ASN A 152 2.49 -24.05 -16.15
CA ASN A 152 2.32 -23.64 -14.75
C ASN A 152 2.63 -24.77 -13.77
N THR A 153 2.81 -24.41 -12.50
CA THR A 153 2.97 -25.38 -11.41
C THR A 153 1.65 -25.54 -10.68
N VAL A 154 1.07 -26.74 -10.71
CA VAL A 154 -0.18 -27.06 -10.03
C VAL A 154 0.10 -28.04 -8.88
N LEU A 155 0.01 -27.55 -7.65
CA LEU A 155 -0.05 -28.39 -6.46
C LEU A 155 -1.47 -28.92 -6.32
N ARG A 156 -1.69 -30.14 -6.81
CA ARG A 156 -2.95 -30.86 -6.63
C ARG A 156 -2.96 -31.47 -5.23
N ALA A 157 -3.54 -30.76 -4.28
CA ALA A 157 -3.53 -31.20 -2.88
C ALA A 157 -4.58 -32.30 -2.65
N THR A 158 -4.12 -33.55 -2.69
CA THR A 158 -4.93 -34.73 -2.36
C THR A 158 -4.87 -35.01 -0.86
N GLY A 159 -5.71 -35.90 -0.34
CA GLY A 159 -5.76 -36.22 1.09
C GLY A 159 -6.88 -35.49 1.83
N THR A 160 -7.42 -36.18 2.83
CA THR A 160 -8.73 -35.93 3.42
C THR A 160 -8.69 -35.35 4.83
N ASP A 161 -7.51 -34.91 5.31
CA ASP A 161 -7.39 -34.27 6.62
C ASP A 161 -8.04 -32.86 6.59
N PRO A 162 -9.16 -32.66 7.30
CA PRO A 162 -9.93 -31.42 7.27
C PRO A 162 -9.30 -30.27 8.05
N GLU A 163 -8.20 -30.52 8.77
CA GLU A 163 -7.44 -29.51 9.52
C GLU A 163 -6.14 -29.09 8.82
N ARG A 164 -5.82 -29.76 7.70
CA ARG A 164 -4.55 -29.57 6.99
C ARG A 164 -4.44 -28.19 6.33
N THR A 165 -3.26 -27.59 6.45
CA THR A 165 -2.80 -26.55 5.53
C THR A 165 -1.84 -27.17 4.52
N VAL A 166 -2.02 -26.91 3.22
CA VAL A 166 -1.16 -27.49 2.16
C VAL A 166 0.27 -26.95 2.21
N VAL A 167 0.44 -25.63 2.26
CA VAL A 167 1.76 -24.96 2.33
C VAL A 167 1.83 -24.05 3.56
N ARG A 168 2.82 -24.29 4.43
CA ARG A 168 3.07 -23.50 5.62
C ARG A 168 4.41 -22.78 5.53
N LEU A 169 4.40 -21.47 5.73
CA LEU A 169 5.59 -20.67 5.96
C LEU A 169 5.62 -20.26 7.42
N GLY A 170 6.58 -20.83 8.16
CA GLY A 170 6.64 -20.73 9.60
C GLY A 170 5.53 -21.51 10.31
N ALA A 171 5.47 -21.36 11.63
CA ALA A 171 4.64 -22.18 12.50
C ALA A 171 3.60 -21.32 13.24
N TYR A 172 2.42 -21.90 13.46
CA TYR A 172 1.44 -21.30 14.35
C TYR A 172 1.97 -21.26 15.78
N THR A 173 1.77 -20.13 16.44
CA THR A 173 1.99 -19.99 17.87
C THR A 173 0.83 -19.18 18.43
N ALA A 174 0.15 -19.69 19.46
CA ALA A 174 -1.04 -19.02 20.02
C ALA A 174 -0.72 -17.62 20.60
N ASN A 175 0.47 -17.48 21.17
CA ASN A 175 0.96 -16.22 21.72
C ASN A 175 2.44 -16.01 21.30
N PRO A 176 2.70 -15.63 20.04
CA PRO A 176 4.07 -15.57 19.49
C PRO A 176 4.92 -14.50 20.19
N TRP A 177 4.30 -13.57 20.92
CA TRP A 177 4.95 -12.43 21.56
C TRP A 177 5.13 -12.60 23.07
N SER A 178 4.94 -13.80 23.62
CA SER A 178 5.08 -14.05 25.06
C SER A 178 6.52 -14.02 25.56
N GLY A 179 7.50 -14.36 24.72
CA GLY A 179 8.91 -14.40 25.10
C GLY A 179 9.46 -13.00 25.38
N ARG A 180 10.07 -12.79 26.55
CA ARG A 180 10.57 -11.49 27.00
C ARG A 180 12.07 -11.53 27.26
N ILE A 181 12.77 -10.47 26.87
CA ILE A 181 14.17 -10.25 27.20
C ILE A 181 14.24 -9.14 28.25
N GLY A 182 14.56 -9.51 29.50
CA GLY A 182 14.57 -8.60 30.63
C GLY A 182 13.17 -8.24 31.14
N GLU A 183 13.12 -7.23 32.01
CA GLU A 183 11.89 -6.75 32.62
C GLU A 183 11.05 -5.89 31.67
N ARG A 184 9.74 -5.82 31.95
CA ARG A 184 8.86 -4.83 31.30
C ARG A 184 9.10 -3.44 31.89
N VAL A 185 8.86 -2.41 31.07
CA VAL A 185 9.02 -1.01 31.45
C VAL A 185 7.70 -0.29 31.23
N ASP A 186 7.21 0.40 32.26
CA ASP A 186 5.93 1.12 32.21
C ASP A 186 6.03 2.37 31.34
N VAL A 187 4.96 2.63 30.58
CA VAL A 187 4.77 3.87 29.81
C VAL A 187 4.24 4.96 30.75
N THR A 188 4.90 6.12 30.77
CA THR A 188 4.56 7.24 31.67
C THR A 188 3.80 8.37 30.97
N THR A 189 3.72 8.35 29.64
CA THR A 189 2.82 9.26 28.90
C THR A 189 1.37 8.95 29.25
N ASP A 190 0.63 9.96 29.72
CA ASP A 190 -0.77 9.82 30.12
C ASP A 190 -1.68 9.34 28.99
N PHE A 191 -1.53 9.96 27.81
CA PHE A 191 -2.32 9.64 26.64
C PHE A 191 -1.42 9.58 25.41
N VAL A 192 -1.31 8.39 24.81
CA VAL A 192 -0.61 8.18 23.54
C VAL A 192 -1.68 8.14 22.44
N PRO A 193 -1.84 9.19 21.61
CA PRO A 193 -2.93 9.26 20.64
C PRO A 193 -2.76 8.29 19.47
N VAL A 194 -3.86 8.01 18.78
CA VAL A 194 -3.83 7.23 17.53
C VAL A 194 -2.94 7.92 16.50
N GLY A 195 -2.04 7.17 15.88
CA GLY A 195 -1.05 7.72 14.94
C GLY A 195 0.27 8.14 15.60
N ALA A 196 0.36 8.12 16.94
CA ALA A 196 1.60 8.44 17.64
C ALA A 196 2.69 7.38 17.40
N ARG A 197 3.94 7.86 17.42
CA ARG A 197 5.17 7.06 17.26
C ARG A 197 6.16 7.30 18.38
N THR A 198 5.76 8.01 19.41
CA THR A 198 6.61 8.41 20.51
C THR A 198 5.83 8.34 21.81
N PHE A 199 6.47 7.88 22.86
CA PHE A 199 5.95 7.88 24.23
C PHE A 199 7.12 7.89 25.21
N ARG A 200 6.85 8.27 26.46
CA ARG A 200 7.81 8.23 27.57
C ARG A 200 7.68 6.92 28.34
N VAL A 201 8.79 6.45 28.87
CA VAL A 201 8.85 5.28 29.76
C VAL A 201 9.50 5.65 31.09
N ILE A 202 9.27 4.85 32.13
CA ILE A 202 9.86 5.12 33.45
C ILE A 202 11.40 5.01 33.45
N ASP A 203 11.95 4.10 32.65
CA ASP A 203 13.39 3.94 32.44
C ASP A 203 13.69 3.35 31.05
N ALA A 204 14.34 4.12 30.19
CA ALA A 204 14.71 3.69 28.84
C ALA A 204 16.08 3.00 28.76
N SER A 205 16.81 2.83 29.88
CA SER A 205 18.18 2.28 29.91
C SER A 205 18.31 0.88 29.26
N GLY A 206 17.25 0.07 29.32
CA GLY A 206 17.17 -1.24 28.68
C GLY A 206 16.79 -1.23 27.20
N LEU A 207 16.53 -0.07 26.61
CA LEU A 207 16.05 0.12 25.24
C LEU A 207 17.10 0.81 24.37
N ALA A 208 17.24 0.35 23.12
CA ALA A 208 18.17 0.91 22.16
C ALA A 208 17.59 0.84 20.74
N VAL A 209 18.09 1.69 19.85
CA VAL A 209 17.72 1.68 18.42
C VAL A 209 17.92 0.29 17.84
N GLY A 210 16.93 -0.20 17.09
CA GLY A 210 16.92 -1.54 16.49
C GLY A 210 16.35 -2.63 17.41
N HIS A 211 16.13 -2.36 18.70
CA HIS A 211 15.41 -3.31 19.56
C HIS A 211 13.99 -3.52 19.03
N ASN A 212 13.58 -4.79 18.96
CA ASN A 212 12.20 -5.14 18.72
C ASN A 212 11.47 -5.24 20.07
N ILE A 213 10.44 -4.41 20.24
CA ILE A 213 9.63 -4.34 21.44
C ILE A 213 8.18 -4.74 21.15
N VAL A 214 7.50 -5.23 22.17
CA VAL A 214 6.05 -5.32 22.20
C VAL A 214 5.53 -4.26 23.16
N ILE A 215 4.59 -3.46 22.68
CA ILE A 215 3.82 -2.51 23.47
C ILE A 215 2.51 -3.21 23.83
N GLU A 216 2.13 -3.19 25.10
CA GLU A 216 0.87 -3.78 25.56
C GLU A 216 0.04 -2.74 26.32
N HIS A 217 -1.25 -2.67 25.98
CA HIS A 217 -2.27 -1.99 26.76
C HIS A 217 -3.24 -3.05 27.30
N PRO A 218 -3.25 -3.29 28.61
CA PRO A 218 -4.09 -4.32 29.20
C PRO A 218 -5.58 -4.06 28.99
N CYS A 219 -6.35 -5.13 28.79
CA CYS A 219 -7.81 -5.10 28.83
C CYS A 219 -8.28 -5.09 30.30
N THR A 220 -8.32 -3.92 30.93
CA THR A 220 -8.83 -3.74 32.30
C THR A 220 -10.36 -3.60 32.31
N GLN A 221 -10.96 -3.63 33.50
CA GLN A 221 -12.39 -3.30 33.63
C GLN A 221 -12.68 -1.86 33.20
N ALA A 222 -11.84 -0.89 33.60
CA ALA A 222 -12.02 0.51 33.21
C ALA A 222 -11.98 0.69 31.68
N TRP A 223 -11.08 -0.01 30.99
CA TRP A 223 -11.06 -0.03 29.53
C TRP A 223 -12.33 -0.64 28.95
N LEU A 224 -12.81 -1.77 29.50
CA LEU A 224 -14.06 -2.41 29.09
C LEU A 224 -15.27 -1.49 29.26
N ASP A 225 -15.37 -0.79 30.39
CA ASP A 225 -16.44 0.16 30.66
C ASP A 225 -16.42 1.30 29.61
N ALA A 226 -15.24 1.79 29.25
CA ALA A 226 -15.07 2.82 28.22
C ALA A 226 -15.49 2.36 26.81
N VAL A 227 -15.40 1.05 26.53
CA VAL A 227 -15.81 0.45 25.24
C VAL A 227 -17.16 -0.27 25.30
N ASP A 228 -17.99 0.06 26.28
CA ASP A 228 -19.34 -0.50 26.48
C ASP A 228 -19.35 -2.04 26.57
N GLY A 229 -18.39 -2.60 27.32
CA GLY A 229 -18.20 -4.05 27.43
C GLY A 229 -17.88 -4.75 26.10
N GLY A 230 -17.48 -4.00 25.08
CA GLY A 230 -17.28 -4.45 23.71
C GLY A 230 -18.47 -4.25 22.78
N GLY A 231 -19.58 -3.68 23.26
CA GLY A 231 -20.79 -3.45 22.50
C GLY A 231 -21.42 -4.75 22.02
N THR A 232 -21.61 -5.73 22.90
CA THR A 232 -22.05 -7.10 22.57
C THR A 232 -23.57 -7.25 22.44
N ALA A 233 -24.31 -6.13 22.40
CA ALA A 233 -25.76 -6.10 22.40
C ALA A 233 -26.34 -6.97 23.54
N GLY A 234 -27.18 -7.95 23.23
CA GLY A 234 -27.78 -8.85 24.23
C GLY A 234 -26.87 -9.98 24.74
N SER A 235 -25.65 -10.13 24.21
CA SER A 235 -24.70 -11.16 24.68
C SER A 235 -23.84 -10.66 25.84
N PRO A 236 -23.25 -11.57 26.65
CA PRO A 236 -22.35 -11.18 27.74
C PRO A 236 -21.19 -10.30 27.26
N PRO A 237 -20.81 -9.27 28.04
CA PRO A 237 -19.70 -8.38 27.71
C PRO A 237 -18.37 -9.13 27.72
N TRP A 238 -17.37 -8.55 27.07
CA TRP A 238 -16.01 -9.03 27.14
C TRP A 238 -15.46 -8.97 28.57
N GLN A 239 -14.46 -9.82 28.84
CA GLN A 239 -13.93 -10.02 30.18
C GLN A 239 -12.54 -9.40 30.31
N PRO A 240 -12.15 -8.92 31.52
CA PRO A 240 -10.80 -8.44 31.77
C PRO A 240 -9.73 -9.44 31.31
N GLY A 241 -8.67 -8.94 30.67
CA GLY A 241 -7.58 -9.73 30.11
C GLY A 241 -7.87 -10.42 28.78
N ALA A 242 -9.11 -10.43 28.27
CA ALA A 242 -9.45 -11.16 27.05
C ALA A 242 -8.90 -10.51 25.76
N HIS A 243 -8.87 -9.17 25.70
CA HIS A 243 -8.56 -8.41 24.48
C HIS A 243 -7.51 -7.32 24.70
N PRO A 244 -6.31 -7.64 25.21
CA PRO A 244 -5.25 -6.64 25.33
C PRO A 244 -4.92 -6.09 23.93
N LEU A 245 -4.58 -4.80 23.87
CA LEU A 245 -4.04 -4.20 22.66
C LEU A 245 -2.53 -4.47 22.64
N ARG A 246 -2.01 -4.90 21.50
CA ARG A 246 -0.58 -5.22 21.36
C ARG A 246 -0.02 -4.65 20.08
N TYR A 247 1.22 -4.17 20.13
CA TYR A 247 1.95 -3.71 18.95
C TYR A 247 3.38 -4.25 18.94
N ASN A 248 3.77 -4.89 17.85
CA ASN A 248 5.15 -5.29 17.59
C ASN A 248 5.86 -4.17 16.83
N ARG A 249 6.87 -3.55 17.45
CA ARG A 249 7.52 -2.35 16.92
C ARG A 249 9.04 -2.40 17.06
N PHE A 250 9.73 -1.65 16.22
CA PHE A 250 11.16 -1.43 16.34
C PHE A 250 11.43 -0.04 16.91
N VAL A 251 12.34 0.05 17.88
CA VAL A 251 12.83 1.32 18.41
C VAL A 251 13.67 2.02 17.34
N THR A 252 13.33 3.26 17.01
CA THR A 252 14.03 4.07 16.01
C THR A 252 14.89 5.18 16.63
N ALA A 253 14.55 5.62 17.84
CA ALA A 253 15.34 6.56 18.63
C ALA A 253 15.03 6.40 20.12
N VAL A 254 16.02 6.72 20.96
CA VAL A 254 15.86 6.90 22.41
C VAL A 254 16.50 8.23 22.78
N THR A 255 15.76 9.11 23.44
CA THR A 255 16.25 10.43 23.87
C THR A 255 15.78 10.69 25.29
N GLY A 256 16.67 10.48 26.26
CA GLY A 256 16.27 10.41 27.67
C GLY A 256 15.30 9.25 27.89
N ASP A 257 14.14 9.56 28.45
CA ASP A 257 13.00 8.67 28.69
C ASP A 257 12.04 8.54 27.51
N VAL A 258 12.25 9.29 26.41
CA VAL A 258 11.40 9.25 25.22
C VAL A 258 11.86 8.14 24.28
N VAL A 259 10.95 7.23 23.94
CA VAL A 259 11.15 6.15 22.97
C VAL A 259 10.39 6.48 21.69
N SER A 260 11.07 6.40 20.55
CA SER A 260 10.46 6.49 19.22
C SER A 260 10.35 5.12 18.56
N ILE A 261 9.25 4.86 17.85
CA ILE A 261 8.95 3.59 17.18
C ILE A 261 8.78 3.74 15.66
N ASP A 262 9.00 2.63 14.96
CA ASP A 262 8.99 2.53 13.51
C ASP A 262 7.62 2.75 12.87
N ALA A 263 6.53 2.28 13.47
CA ALA A 263 5.17 2.42 12.95
C ALA A 263 4.21 2.88 14.06
N PRO A 264 3.08 3.54 13.73
CA PRO A 264 2.27 4.15 14.75
C PRO A 264 1.49 3.11 15.57
N VAL A 265 0.99 3.51 16.73
CA VAL A 265 -0.10 2.81 17.39
C VAL A 265 -1.42 3.08 16.67
N PHE A 266 -2.31 2.09 16.60
CA PHE A 266 -3.59 2.17 15.86
C PHE A 266 -4.81 2.34 16.78
N ASN A 267 -4.59 2.40 18.09
CA ASN A 267 -5.53 2.76 19.13
C ASN A 267 -4.78 3.67 20.10
N HIS A 268 -5.50 4.55 20.79
CA HIS A 268 -4.88 5.33 21.86
C HIS A 268 -4.48 4.41 23.02
N LEU A 269 -3.44 4.80 23.75
CA LEU A 269 -3.06 4.19 25.03
C LEU A 269 -3.34 5.21 26.12
N ASP A 270 -4.39 4.97 26.91
CA ASP A 270 -4.83 5.87 27.98
C ASP A 270 -4.47 5.29 29.35
N ARG A 271 -3.53 5.93 30.05
CA ARG A 271 -3.07 5.51 31.38
C ARG A 271 -4.18 5.51 32.41
N GLY A 272 -5.21 6.35 32.25
CA GLY A 272 -6.42 6.35 33.08
C GLY A 272 -7.27 5.10 32.92
N LEU A 273 -7.19 4.40 31.79
CA LEU A 273 -7.90 3.14 31.54
C LEU A 273 -7.04 1.93 31.88
N ALA A 274 -5.74 1.95 31.54
CA ALA A 274 -4.80 0.90 31.92
C ALA A 274 -3.33 1.37 31.89
N GLN A 275 -2.52 0.85 32.81
CA GLN A 275 -1.06 1.06 32.79
C GLN A 275 -0.43 0.28 31.62
N SER A 276 -0.17 0.98 30.51
CA SER A 276 0.60 0.45 29.39
C SER A 276 2.05 0.20 29.75
N PHE A 277 2.67 -0.77 29.08
CA PHE A 277 4.07 -1.10 29.25
C PHE A 277 4.68 -1.61 27.95
N VAL A 278 6.01 -1.64 27.91
CA VAL A 278 6.79 -2.22 26.82
C VAL A 278 7.73 -3.30 27.35
N TYR A 279 8.08 -4.25 26.50
CA TYR A 279 9.15 -5.20 26.77
C TYR A 279 9.86 -5.57 25.48
N ARG A 280 11.14 -5.94 25.58
CA ARG A 280 11.89 -6.49 24.45
C ARG A 280 11.39 -7.90 24.16
N TRP A 281 11.08 -8.16 22.90
CA TRP A 281 10.53 -9.44 22.48
C TRP A 281 11.65 -10.43 22.14
N ASP A 282 11.55 -11.65 22.66
CA ASP A 282 12.35 -12.78 22.23
C ASP A 282 11.81 -13.33 20.90
N ARG A 283 12.58 -13.13 19.84
CA ARG A 283 12.22 -13.47 18.46
C ARG A 283 12.49 -14.94 18.12
N ALA A 284 12.56 -15.81 19.12
CA ALA A 284 12.74 -17.24 18.94
C ALA A 284 11.68 -17.83 17.98
N GLY A 285 12.14 -18.65 17.04
CA GLY A 285 11.27 -19.32 16.06
C GLY A 285 10.67 -18.40 14.98
N LEU A 286 11.00 -17.11 14.95
CA LEU A 286 10.51 -16.18 13.93
C LEU A 286 11.11 -16.49 12.55
N ILE A 287 10.24 -16.73 11.56
CA ILE A 287 10.67 -16.86 10.16
C ILE A 287 10.75 -15.48 9.51
N THR A 288 11.79 -15.28 8.71
CA THR A 288 12.04 -14.00 8.03
C THR A 288 12.58 -14.22 6.63
N GLU A 289 12.36 -13.26 5.74
CA GLU A 289 13.00 -13.22 4.42
C GLU A 289 12.68 -14.45 3.55
N SER A 290 11.48 -15.00 3.71
CA SER A 290 11.01 -16.21 3.04
C SER A 290 9.73 -15.92 2.26
N GLY A 291 9.43 -16.74 1.25
CA GLY A 291 8.23 -16.51 0.44
C GLY A 291 7.69 -17.72 -0.31
N ILE A 292 6.46 -17.57 -0.81
CA ILE A 292 5.76 -18.54 -1.66
C ILE A 292 5.35 -17.80 -2.94
N GLU A 293 5.71 -18.31 -4.10
CA GLU A 293 5.62 -17.55 -5.35
C GLU A 293 5.14 -18.39 -6.54
N SER A 294 4.38 -17.76 -7.44
CA SER A 294 4.19 -18.23 -8.82
C SER A 294 3.68 -19.67 -8.93
N LEU A 295 2.67 -20.04 -8.14
CA LEU A 295 2.13 -21.41 -8.12
C LEU A 295 0.61 -21.44 -7.88
N ARG A 296 -0.01 -22.55 -8.31
CA ARG A 296 -1.40 -22.86 -8.05
C ARG A 296 -1.51 -23.93 -6.98
N VAL A 297 -2.37 -23.71 -5.97
CA VAL A 297 -2.83 -24.75 -5.03
C VAL A 297 -4.28 -25.08 -5.34
N ASP A 298 -4.52 -26.29 -5.82
CA ASP A 298 -5.86 -26.78 -6.16
C ASP A 298 -6.23 -27.96 -5.25
N ILE A 299 -7.06 -27.68 -4.24
CA ILE A 299 -7.45 -28.67 -3.23
C ILE A 299 -8.46 -29.66 -3.81
N ALA A 300 -8.15 -30.95 -3.65
CA ALA A 300 -9.03 -32.02 -4.10
C ALA A 300 -10.23 -32.14 -3.18
N HIS A 301 -11.42 -32.20 -3.77
CA HIS A 301 -12.70 -32.32 -3.10
C HIS A 301 -13.61 -33.22 -3.95
N ASP A 302 -14.70 -33.69 -3.36
CA ASP A 302 -15.77 -34.38 -4.08
C ASP A 302 -16.55 -33.39 -4.95
N THR A 303 -16.35 -33.44 -6.26
CA THR A 303 -17.03 -32.56 -7.22
C THR A 303 -18.55 -32.82 -7.30
N GLY A 304 -19.03 -33.95 -6.79
CA GLY A 304 -20.46 -34.23 -6.63
C GLY A 304 -21.09 -33.55 -5.41
N ASN A 305 -20.27 -32.99 -4.51
CA ASN A 305 -20.70 -32.37 -3.27
C ASN A 305 -20.10 -30.95 -3.10
N PRO A 306 -20.84 -29.87 -3.41
CA PRO A 306 -20.35 -28.49 -3.27
C PRO A 306 -20.15 -28.04 -1.80
N GLN A 307 -20.55 -28.88 -0.85
CA GLN A 307 -20.37 -28.67 0.59
C GLN A 307 -19.34 -29.64 1.19
N ASP A 308 -18.54 -30.32 0.37
CA ASP A 308 -17.50 -31.20 0.87
C ASP A 308 -16.58 -30.46 1.85
N GLU A 309 -16.21 -31.16 2.93
CA GLU A 309 -15.22 -30.67 3.90
C GLU A 309 -14.15 -31.72 4.19
N ASN A 310 -14.19 -32.86 3.49
CA ASN A 310 -13.22 -33.94 3.63
C ASN A 310 -11.96 -33.67 2.81
N HIS A 311 -11.42 -32.46 2.94
CA HIS A 311 -10.27 -31.95 2.21
C HIS A 311 -9.55 -30.85 3.01
N ALA A 312 -8.40 -30.38 2.51
CA ALA A 312 -7.58 -29.42 3.24
C ALA A 312 -8.34 -28.16 3.67
N ARG A 313 -8.08 -27.74 4.91
CA ARG A 313 -8.63 -26.54 5.55
C ARG A 313 -8.18 -25.26 4.89
N ASN A 314 -6.87 -25.17 4.65
CA ASN A 314 -6.23 -23.98 4.14
C ASN A 314 -5.27 -24.32 3.00
N ALA A 315 -5.15 -23.43 2.02
CA ALA A 315 -4.13 -23.60 0.98
C ALA A 315 -2.75 -23.11 1.47
N ILE A 316 -2.63 -21.83 1.83
CA ILE A 316 -1.37 -21.21 2.26
C ILE A 316 -1.55 -20.58 3.64
N ARG A 317 -0.57 -20.78 4.53
CA ARG A 317 -0.53 -20.14 5.85
C ARG A 317 0.85 -19.57 6.16
N LEU A 318 0.88 -18.33 6.65
CA LEU A 318 2.05 -17.69 7.23
C LEU A 318 1.87 -17.64 8.75
N GLY A 319 2.79 -18.25 9.50
CA GLY A 319 2.75 -18.36 10.96
C GLY A 319 4.05 -17.89 11.59
N ASN A 320 3.98 -16.99 12.58
CA ASN A 320 5.15 -16.42 13.27
C ASN A 320 6.25 -15.95 12.28
N ALA A 321 5.87 -15.05 11.39
CA ALA A 321 6.66 -14.62 10.25
C ALA A 321 6.85 -13.09 10.22
N GLN A 322 7.95 -12.61 9.67
CA GLN A 322 8.19 -11.18 9.49
C GLN A 322 9.01 -10.90 8.23
N ASP A 323 8.66 -9.86 7.46
CA ASP A 323 9.33 -9.59 6.18
C ASP A 323 9.28 -10.80 5.24
N CYS A 324 8.09 -11.41 5.15
CA CYS A 324 7.80 -12.53 4.26
C CYS A 324 6.79 -12.09 3.19
N TRP A 325 6.57 -12.97 2.20
CA TRP A 325 5.62 -12.66 1.14
C TRP A 325 4.95 -13.88 0.53
N VAL A 326 3.78 -13.64 -0.06
CA VAL A 326 3.16 -14.52 -1.06
C VAL A 326 2.93 -13.69 -2.30
N ARG A 327 3.38 -14.13 -3.47
CA ARG A 327 3.12 -13.41 -4.72
C ARG A 327 2.73 -14.32 -5.86
N ASP A 328 1.85 -13.82 -6.73
CA ASP A 328 1.49 -14.48 -7.98
C ASP A 328 1.01 -15.92 -7.72
N CYS A 329 0.13 -16.12 -6.74
CA CYS A 329 -0.37 -17.43 -6.36
C CYS A 329 -1.88 -17.52 -6.52
N THR A 330 -2.37 -18.67 -6.98
CA THR A 330 -3.80 -18.97 -7.06
C THR A 330 -4.14 -20.14 -6.13
N THR A 331 -5.12 -19.98 -5.25
CA THR A 331 -5.59 -21.03 -4.31
C THR A 331 -7.07 -21.31 -4.53
N LEU A 332 -7.48 -22.58 -4.63
CA LEU A 332 -8.87 -22.98 -4.83
C LEU A 332 -9.34 -24.05 -3.86
N HIS A 333 -10.66 -24.10 -3.66
CA HIS A 333 -11.39 -25.21 -3.04
C HIS A 333 -10.98 -25.49 -1.58
N PHE A 334 -10.53 -24.47 -0.86
CA PHE A 334 -10.28 -24.54 0.58
C PHE A 334 -11.60 -24.46 1.36
N SER A 335 -11.65 -25.05 2.57
CA SER A 335 -12.85 -24.96 3.43
C SER A 335 -12.83 -23.76 4.39
N LEU A 336 -11.65 -23.41 4.94
CA LEU A 336 -11.45 -22.21 5.75
C LEU A 336 -10.79 -21.09 4.96
N SER A 337 -9.50 -21.17 4.59
CA SER A 337 -8.79 -20.03 3.99
C SER A 337 -7.91 -20.35 2.79
N GLY A 338 -7.94 -19.45 1.79
CA GLY A 338 -6.99 -19.48 0.69
C GLY A 338 -5.60 -19.09 1.20
N ILE A 339 -5.49 -17.88 1.74
CA ILE A 339 -4.27 -17.39 2.38
C ILE A 339 -4.58 -16.88 3.77
N GLN A 340 -3.94 -17.52 4.76
CA GLN A 340 -4.05 -17.19 6.17
C GLN A 340 -2.75 -16.58 6.71
N THR A 341 -2.86 -15.59 7.59
CA THR A 341 -1.73 -15.07 8.38
C THR A 341 -2.01 -15.15 9.87
N ASP A 342 -1.03 -15.53 10.69
CA ASP A 342 -1.04 -15.47 12.15
C ASP A 342 0.36 -15.18 12.69
N GLY A 343 0.48 -14.33 13.72
CA GLY A 343 1.80 -13.87 14.21
C GLY A 343 2.68 -13.27 13.11
N THR A 344 2.07 -12.77 12.04
CA THR A 344 2.80 -12.33 10.84
C THR A 344 2.88 -10.82 10.81
N THR A 345 4.09 -10.27 10.63
CA THR A 345 4.31 -8.82 10.61
C THR A 345 5.04 -8.35 9.36
N ARG A 346 4.85 -7.10 8.94
CA ARG A 346 5.57 -6.47 7.81
C ARG A 346 5.69 -7.38 6.59
N SER A 347 4.59 -7.98 6.15
CA SER A 347 4.60 -8.99 5.08
C SER A 347 3.60 -8.62 3.98
N THR A 348 3.89 -9.01 2.74
CA THR A 348 3.07 -8.65 1.57
C THR A 348 2.47 -9.88 0.91
N ILE A 349 1.17 -9.81 0.62
CA ILE A 349 0.45 -10.74 -0.24
C ILE A 349 0.10 -9.94 -1.51
N GLN A 350 0.71 -10.26 -2.64
CA GLN A 350 0.62 -9.46 -3.86
C GLN A 350 0.16 -10.29 -5.04
N ASN A 351 -0.80 -9.78 -5.82
CA ASN A 351 -1.28 -10.41 -7.05
C ASN A 351 -1.69 -11.89 -6.83
N CYS A 352 -2.40 -12.15 -5.73
CA CYS A 352 -2.86 -13.47 -5.36
C CYS A 352 -4.36 -13.64 -5.60
N LYS A 353 -4.78 -14.85 -5.93
CA LYS A 353 -6.18 -15.22 -6.11
C LYS A 353 -6.57 -16.29 -5.10
N ALA A 354 -7.65 -16.09 -4.38
CA ALA A 354 -8.22 -17.12 -3.52
C ALA A 354 -9.68 -17.31 -3.94
N LEU A 355 -9.98 -18.44 -4.57
CA LEU A 355 -11.19 -18.61 -5.36
C LEU A 355 -11.99 -19.83 -4.92
N ASP A 356 -13.31 -19.72 -5.05
CA ASP A 356 -14.24 -20.84 -5.09
C ASP A 356 -14.03 -21.86 -3.94
N PRO A 357 -14.15 -21.41 -2.67
CA PRO A 357 -14.04 -22.32 -1.54
C PRO A 357 -15.16 -23.37 -1.55
N VAL A 358 -14.87 -24.55 -1.01
CA VAL A 358 -15.79 -25.70 -0.92
C VAL A 358 -15.93 -26.05 0.56
N SER A 359 -17.17 -25.94 1.06
CA SER A 359 -17.56 -26.19 2.46
C SER A 359 -19.05 -25.92 2.65
N VAL A 360 -19.60 -26.24 3.82
CA VAL A 360 -20.85 -25.60 4.27
C VAL A 360 -20.65 -24.08 4.43
N VAL A 361 -21.73 -23.30 4.31
CA VAL A 361 -21.68 -21.83 4.45
C VAL A 361 -21.97 -21.44 5.90
N GLU A 362 -20.99 -21.63 6.78
CA GLU A 362 -21.16 -21.41 8.23
C GLU A 362 -20.02 -20.57 8.85
N GLY A 363 -20.15 -20.32 10.16
CA GLY A 363 -19.11 -19.69 10.97
C GLY A 363 -17.76 -20.38 10.84
N GLY A 364 -16.68 -19.62 10.62
CA GLY A 364 -15.34 -20.19 10.55
C GLY A 364 -15.04 -20.95 9.25
N LYS A 365 -15.67 -20.56 8.14
CA LYS A 365 -15.46 -21.13 6.80
C LYS A 365 -15.39 -20.02 5.74
N ARG A 366 -14.76 -20.33 4.59
CA ARG A 366 -14.74 -19.51 3.36
C ARG A 366 -14.17 -18.09 3.54
N TYR A 367 -12.99 -17.98 4.13
CA TYR A 367 -12.20 -16.77 4.34
C TYR A 367 -11.03 -16.69 3.36
N ASN A 368 -11.24 -16.10 2.20
CA ASN A 368 -10.27 -16.10 1.09
C ASN A 368 -8.90 -15.55 1.54
N PHE A 369 -8.89 -14.37 2.16
CA PHE A 369 -7.72 -13.74 2.77
C PHE A 369 -8.00 -13.43 4.24
N GLY A 370 -7.43 -14.23 5.15
CA GLY A 370 -7.70 -14.19 6.58
C GLY A 370 -6.54 -13.69 7.42
N CYS A 371 -6.78 -12.65 8.24
CA CYS A 371 -5.87 -12.19 9.28
C CYS A 371 -6.27 -12.74 10.65
N TRP A 372 -5.41 -13.54 11.27
CA TRP A 372 -5.60 -14.16 12.58
C TRP A 372 -4.74 -13.46 13.65
N PRO A 373 -4.77 -13.89 14.93
CA PRO A 373 -4.13 -13.14 16.00
C PRO A 373 -2.68 -12.77 15.70
N HIS A 374 -2.29 -11.56 16.13
CA HIS A 374 -0.95 -11.00 16.00
C HIS A 374 -0.51 -10.72 14.55
N SER A 375 -1.43 -10.69 13.58
CA SER A 375 -1.15 -10.20 12.23
C SER A 375 -1.08 -8.66 12.18
N GLN A 376 0.08 -8.09 11.85
CA GLN A 376 0.27 -6.62 11.84
C GLN A 376 1.05 -6.07 10.65
N GLN A 377 0.77 -4.84 10.25
CA GLN A 377 1.51 -4.15 9.18
C GLN A 377 1.55 -5.00 7.89
N LEU A 378 0.43 -5.62 7.54
CA LEU A 378 0.30 -6.48 6.36
C LEU A 378 -0.20 -5.68 5.15
N LEU A 379 0.34 -5.97 3.97
CA LEU A 379 -0.15 -5.42 2.71
C LEU A 379 -0.71 -6.55 1.86
N PHE A 380 -2.01 -6.52 1.59
CA PHE A 380 -2.66 -7.25 0.51
C PHE A 380 -2.81 -6.27 -0.65
N VAL A 381 -2.24 -6.57 -1.81
CA VAL A 381 -2.27 -5.67 -2.97
C VAL A 381 -2.61 -6.43 -4.24
N ASP A 382 -3.50 -5.88 -5.05
CA ASP A 382 -3.94 -6.45 -6.33
C ASP A 382 -4.47 -7.90 -6.18
N CYS A 383 -5.12 -8.20 -5.05
CA CYS A 383 -5.64 -9.54 -4.76
C CYS A 383 -7.08 -9.70 -5.29
N VAL A 384 -7.46 -10.95 -5.61
CA VAL A 384 -8.80 -11.31 -6.10
C VAL A 384 -9.40 -12.43 -5.26
N ALA A 385 -10.65 -12.26 -4.84
CA ALA A 385 -11.43 -13.26 -4.12
C ALA A 385 -12.74 -13.58 -4.84
N SER A 386 -13.18 -14.84 -4.82
CA SER A 386 -14.53 -15.24 -5.27
C SER A 386 -15.23 -16.18 -4.30
N HIS A 387 -16.57 -16.11 -4.25
CA HIS A 387 -17.45 -17.06 -3.56
C HIS A 387 -17.11 -17.30 -2.08
N GLY A 388 -16.44 -16.32 -1.46
CA GLY A 388 -16.13 -16.32 -0.05
C GLY A 388 -17.37 -16.08 0.80
N ARG A 389 -17.29 -16.44 2.08
CA ARG A 389 -18.19 -15.86 3.08
C ARG A 389 -17.64 -14.49 3.45
N HIS A 390 -16.46 -14.42 4.07
CA HIS A 390 -15.77 -13.15 4.32
C HIS A 390 -14.48 -13.11 3.51
N ALA A 391 -14.49 -12.44 2.35
CA ALA A 391 -13.37 -12.47 1.40
C ALA A 391 -12.07 -11.87 1.97
N TYR A 392 -12.14 -10.64 2.48
CA TYR A 392 -11.02 -9.97 3.15
C TYR A 392 -11.42 -9.71 4.60
N VAL A 393 -10.79 -10.42 5.52
CA VAL A 393 -11.30 -10.53 6.89
C VAL A 393 -10.21 -10.47 7.95
N SER A 394 -10.46 -9.70 9.00
CA SER A 394 -9.70 -9.79 10.25
C SER A 394 -10.47 -10.59 11.31
N ASN A 395 -10.01 -11.81 11.60
CA ASN A 395 -10.54 -12.67 12.65
C ASN A 395 -9.69 -12.67 13.94
N GLY A 396 -8.53 -12.01 13.92
CA GLY A 396 -7.53 -12.03 14.98
C GLY A 396 -7.73 -11.05 16.14
N THR A 397 -8.93 -10.46 16.25
CA THR A 397 -9.35 -9.61 17.38
C THR A 397 -8.42 -8.41 17.61
N SER A 398 -8.29 -7.94 18.87
CA SER A 398 -7.48 -6.81 19.32
C SER A 398 -5.97 -6.88 19.05
N THR A 399 -5.48 -7.99 18.50
CA THR A 399 -4.06 -8.16 18.20
C THR A 399 -3.73 -7.94 16.72
N VAL A 400 -4.75 -7.76 15.87
CA VAL A 400 -4.58 -7.38 14.46
C VAL A 400 -4.54 -5.86 14.33
N SER A 401 -3.49 -5.34 13.68
CA SER A 401 -3.42 -3.90 13.42
C SER A 401 -2.61 -3.47 12.20
N GLY A 402 -3.00 -2.36 11.58
CA GLY A 402 -2.27 -1.76 10.46
C GLY A 402 -2.27 -2.63 9.21
N VAL A 403 -3.38 -3.32 8.94
CA VAL A 403 -3.55 -4.16 7.74
C VAL A 403 -4.13 -3.32 6.60
N VAL A 404 -3.56 -3.46 5.41
CA VAL A 404 -3.98 -2.74 4.21
C VAL A 404 -4.45 -3.73 3.15
N PHE A 405 -5.66 -3.53 2.65
CA PHE A 405 -6.21 -4.17 1.46
C PHE A 405 -6.27 -3.11 0.34
N LEU A 406 -5.24 -3.08 -0.49
CA LEU A 406 -5.01 -2.09 -1.55
C LEU A 406 -5.42 -2.66 -2.90
N ASP A 407 -6.28 -1.95 -3.62
CA ASP A 407 -6.71 -2.30 -4.99
C ASP A 407 -7.21 -3.77 -5.10
N CYS A 408 -7.79 -4.26 -3.99
CA CYS A 408 -8.28 -5.62 -3.88
C CYS A 408 -9.70 -5.73 -4.42
N VAL A 409 -9.99 -6.83 -5.12
CA VAL A 409 -11.29 -7.12 -5.70
C VAL A 409 -11.88 -8.38 -5.07
N SER A 410 -13.19 -8.38 -4.89
CA SER A 410 -13.93 -9.57 -4.49
C SER A 410 -15.18 -9.72 -5.35
N GLN A 411 -15.72 -10.94 -5.53
CA GLN A 411 -16.94 -11.16 -6.31
C GLN A 411 -17.74 -12.35 -5.77
N HIS A 412 -19.06 -12.30 -5.90
CA HIS A 412 -20.00 -13.35 -5.49
C HIS A 412 -19.85 -13.79 -4.03
N ASN A 413 -19.42 -12.89 -3.14
CA ASN A 413 -19.27 -13.28 -1.73
C ASN A 413 -20.60 -13.20 -0.99
N LEU A 414 -20.72 -14.08 -0.01
CA LEU A 414 -21.95 -14.33 0.75
C LEU A 414 -22.04 -13.48 2.04
N ALA A 415 -20.94 -12.85 2.48
CA ALA A 415 -20.90 -11.90 3.59
C ALA A 415 -19.84 -10.79 3.38
N ALA A 416 -19.97 -9.69 4.13
CA ALA A 416 -19.12 -8.51 3.97
C ALA A 416 -17.63 -8.84 4.19
N SER A 417 -16.74 -8.14 3.47
CA SER A 417 -15.36 -7.97 3.92
C SER A 417 -15.35 -7.02 5.12
N GLU A 418 -14.64 -7.36 6.20
CA GLU A 418 -14.83 -6.68 7.48
C GLU A 418 -13.71 -6.95 8.52
N GLY A 419 -13.68 -6.14 9.57
CA GLY A 419 -13.14 -6.59 10.86
C GLY A 419 -14.17 -7.49 11.52
N HIS A 420 -13.88 -8.79 11.63
CA HIS A 420 -14.90 -9.81 11.91
C HIS A 420 -15.43 -9.80 13.35
N ARG A 421 -14.57 -9.47 14.32
CA ARG A 421 -14.90 -9.49 15.75
C ARG A 421 -13.82 -8.84 16.62
N ARG A 422 -14.24 -8.38 17.80
CA ARG A 422 -13.40 -8.12 18.98
C ARG A 422 -12.19 -7.21 18.74
N TRP A 423 -12.43 -6.00 18.23
CA TRP A 423 -11.52 -4.84 18.29
C TRP A 423 -10.29 -4.86 17.36
N SER A 424 -10.43 -5.34 16.12
CA SER A 424 -9.35 -5.18 15.12
C SER A 424 -9.08 -3.69 14.86
N GLN A 425 -7.83 -3.26 14.83
CA GLN A 425 -7.49 -1.82 14.79
C GLN A 425 -6.85 -1.43 13.46
N GLY A 426 -7.18 -0.25 12.93
CA GLY A 426 -6.47 0.28 11.78
C GLY A 426 -6.45 -0.68 10.58
N LEU A 427 -7.62 -1.12 10.14
CA LEU A 427 -7.77 -1.77 8.85
C LEU A 427 -7.97 -0.68 7.78
N LEU A 428 -7.20 -0.72 6.70
CA LEU A 428 -7.38 0.15 5.55
C LEU A 428 -7.86 -0.67 4.37
N PHE A 429 -9.04 -0.35 3.87
CA PHE A 429 -9.50 -0.75 2.54
C PHE A 429 -9.30 0.46 1.63
N ASP A 430 -8.39 0.36 0.66
CA ASP A 430 -7.99 1.48 -0.21
C ASP A 430 -8.19 1.06 -1.66
N GLY A 431 -9.11 1.71 -2.37
CA GLY A 431 -9.45 1.30 -3.74
C GLY A 431 -10.19 -0.04 -3.83
N PHE A 432 -10.72 -0.58 -2.72
CA PHE A 432 -11.43 -1.86 -2.71
C PHE A 432 -12.70 -1.85 -3.58
N ARG A 433 -12.96 -2.94 -4.31
CA ARG A 433 -14.14 -3.09 -5.18
C ARG A 433 -14.79 -4.46 -5.04
N GLU A 434 -16.10 -4.49 -5.20
CA GLU A 434 -16.85 -5.73 -5.41
C GLU A 434 -17.91 -5.54 -6.49
N PRO A 435 -17.61 -5.88 -7.76
CA PRO A 435 -18.50 -5.58 -8.88
C PRO A 435 -19.75 -6.45 -8.95
N SER A 436 -19.75 -7.64 -8.34
CA SER A 436 -20.86 -8.60 -8.41
C SER A 436 -21.15 -9.25 -7.05
N PRO A 437 -21.63 -8.49 -6.05
CA PRO A 437 -21.98 -9.02 -4.73
C PRO A 437 -23.33 -9.75 -4.73
N ASP A 438 -23.41 -10.87 -4.01
CA ASP A 438 -24.66 -11.65 -3.83
C ASP A 438 -25.37 -11.31 -2.50
N ARG A 439 -25.11 -10.10 -1.98
CA ARG A 439 -25.56 -9.62 -0.67
C ARG A 439 -25.62 -8.10 -0.64
N GLU A 440 -26.32 -7.52 0.32
CA GLU A 440 -26.45 -6.06 0.43
C GLU A 440 -25.17 -5.36 0.93
N ALA A 441 -24.65 -5.77 2.09
CA ALA A 441 -23.46 -5.16 2.71
C ALA A 441 -22.17 -5.74 2.12
N VAL A 442 -21.37 -4.94 1.41
CA VAL A 442 -20.13 -5.44 0.79
C VAL A 442 -18.90 -5.26 1.66
N LEU A 443 -18.82 -4.14 2.37
CA LEU A 443 -17.71 -3.76 3.24
C LEU A 443 -18.27 -3.25 4.58
N GLY A 444 -17.70 -3.74 5.68
CA GLY A 444 -18.17 -3.45 7.03
C GLY A 444 -17.07 -3.00 7.98
N LEU A 445 -17.18 -1.75 8.47
CA LEU A 445 -16.42 -1.20 9.59
C LEU A 445 -17.40 -0.89 10.74
N HIS A 446 -17.96 -1.93 11.35
CA HIS A 446 -19.15 -1.83 12.19
C HIS A 446 -19.14 -2.74 13.43
N ASN A 447 -20.16 -2.56 14.28
CA ASN A 447 -20.46 -3.43 15.40
C ASN A 447 -21.24 -4.68 14.95
N ARG A 448 -20.85 -5.85 15.43
CA ARG A 448 -21.48 -7.15 15.15
C ARG A 448 -22.17 -7.74 16.38
N GLY A 449 -22.33 -6.94 17.43
CA GLY A 449 -23.18 -7.19 18.59
C GLY A 449 -23.07 -8.60 19.15
N ASN A 450 -24.23 -9.27 19.19
CA ASN A 450 -24.39 -10.61 19.72
C ASN A 450 -24.09 -11.73 18.71
N TYR A 451 -23.54 -11.41 17.53
CA TYR A 451 -23.19 -12.44 16.56
C TYR A 451 -22.12 -13.38 17.11
N GLY A 452 -22.23 -14.65 16.72
CA GLY A 452 -21.27 -15.70 17.04
C GLY A 452 -20.99 -15.80 18.54
N THR A 453 -19.77 -15.45 18.94
CA THR A 453 -19.26 -15.62 20.32
C THR A 453 -19.15 -14.29 21.06
N SER A 454 -20.19 -13.47 21.08
CA SER A 454 -20.13 -12.08 21.57
C SER A 454 -19.11 -11.26 20.77
N HIS A 455 -19.35 -11.12 19.46
CA HIS A 455 -18.39 -10.48 18.56
C HIS A 455 -18.15 -9.01 18.87
N GLY A 456 -19.20 -8.27 19.25
CA GLY A 456 -19.13 -6.84 19.52
C GLY A 456 -18.51 -6.04 18.38
N TRP A 457 -17.73 -5.01 18.71
CA TRP A 457 -17.05 -4.17 17.73
C TRP A 457 -16.03 -4.96 16.90
N GLY A 458 -16.22 -4.97 15.57
CA GLY A 458 -15.39 -5.73 14.64
C GLY A 458 -14.13 -5.01 14.18
N ALA A 459 -14.23 -3.70 13.94
CA ALA A 459 -13.15 -2.84 13.48
C ALA A 459 -13.21 -1.47 14.17
N VAL A 460 -12.04 -0.92 14.51
CA VAL A 460 -11.88 0.41 15.11
C VAL A 460 -10.72 1.15 14.43
N HIS A 461 -10.76 2.50 14.44
CA HIS A 461 -9.76 3.35 13.78
C HIS A 461 -9.45 2.95 12.32
N SER A 462 -10.43 2.33 11.66
CA SER A 462 -10.30 1.73 10.34
C SER A 462 -10.88 2.64 9.26
N VAL A 463 -10.40 2.48 8.03
CA VAL A 463 -10.65 3.42 6.94
C VAL A 463 -11.06 2.66 5.68
N ALA A 464 -12.19 3.04 5.11
CA ALA A 464 -12.51 2.81 3.70
C ALA A 464 -12.15 4.07 2.92
N TRP A 465 -11.15 3.99 2.04
CA TRP A 465 -10.65 5.10 1.24
C TRP A 465 -10.90 4.81 -0.23
N ASN A 466 -11.64 5.69 -0.90
CA ASN A 466 -11.94 5.58 -2.32
C ASN A 466 -12.45 4.17 -2.72
N CYS A 467 -13.27 3.55 -1.87
CA CYS A 467 -13.91 2.26 -2.13
C CYS A 467 -15.17 2.45 -2.99
N ALA A 468 -15.62 1.43 -3.71
CA ALA A 468 -16.89 1.55 -4.44
C ALA A 468 -17.73 0.28 -4.39
N THR A 469 -19.03 0.48 -4.42
CA THR A 469 -20.05 -0.58 -4.44
C THR A 469 -21.00 -0.38 -5.62
N PRO A 470 -21.54 -1.44 -6.21
CA PRO A 470 -22.59 -1.32 -7.23
C PRO A 470 -23.89 -0.78 -6.61
N VAL A 471 -24.79 -0.30 -7.48
CA VAL A 471 -26.11 0.18 -7.08
C VAL A 471 -26.87 -0.92 -6.34
N GLY A 472 -27.53 -0.59 -5.23
CA GLY A 472 -28.25 -1.55 -4.39
C GLY A 472 -27.40 -2.20 -3.30
N HIS A 473 -26.10 -1.89 -3.25
CA HIS A 473 -25.15 -2.44 -2.28
C HIS A 473 -24.47 -1.33 -1.49
N HIS A 474 -24.05 -1.63 -0.26
CA HIS A 474 -23.61 -0.60 0.67
C HIS A 474 -22.31 -0.92 1.42
N ILE A 475 -21.60 0.16 1.79
CA ILE A 475 -20.51 0.18 2.76
C ILE A 475 -21.09 0.66 4.09
N VAL A 476 -20.91 -0.15 5.15
CA VAL A 476 -21.31 0.22 6.51
C VAL A 476 -20.10 0.77 7.26
N VAL A 477 -20.22 1.97 7.82
CA VAL A 477 -19.20 2.57 8.70
C VAL A 477 -19.87 3.14 9.95
N GLN A 478 -19.56 2.55 11.11
CA GLN A 478 -20.06 2.99 12.41
C GLN A 478 -18.93 3.53 13.29
N LYS A 479 -19.27 4.35 14.28
CA LYS A 479 -18.35 4.96 15.24
C LYS A 479 -18.33 4.15 16.54
N PRO A 480 -17.23 3.43 16.85
CA PRO A 480 -17.08 2.76 18.13
C PRO A 480 -16.90 3.76 19.28
N PRO A 481 -17.29 3.42 20.53
CA PRO A 481 -16.91 4.20 21.69
C PRO A 481 -15.39 4.44 21.73
N THR A 482 -14.97 5.65 22.09
CA THR A 482 -13.55 6.09 22.13
C THR A 482 -12.79 6.05 20.80
N ALA A 483 -13.43 5.62 19.70
CA ALA A 483 -12.75 5.42 18.42
C ALA A 483 -13.51 6.02 17.24
N GLN A 484 -12.86 6.02 16.07
CA GLN A 484 -13.42 6.62 14.86
C GLN A 484 -13.07 5.78 13.62
N ASN A 485 -14.07 5.16 13.00
CA ASN A 485 -13.94 4.60 11.65
C ASN A 485 -14.31 5.64 10.59
N TRP A 486 -13.79 5.46 9.37
CA TRP A 486 -13.85 6.45 8.29
C TRP A 486 -14.29 5.80 6.97
N ALA A 487 -15.13 6.50 6.20
CA ALA A 487 -15.32 6.34 4.77
C ALA A 487 -15.04 7.69 4.08
N ILE A 488 -14.05 7.73 3.19
CA ILE A 488 -13.61 8.96 2.52
C ILE A 488 -13.58 8.72 1.01
N GLY A 489 -14.34 9.52 0.26
CA GLY A 489 -14.46 9.45 -1.20
C GLY A 489 -14.99 8.12 -1.73
N CYS A 490 -15.77 7.39 -0.92
CA CYS A 490 -16.36 6.14 -1.36
C CYS A 490 -17.57 6.38 -2.28
N ALA A 491 -17.76 5.51 -3.27
CA ALA A 491 -18.88 5.55 -4.20
C ALA A 491 -19.89 4.43 -3.93
N GLY A 492 -21.16 4.68 -4.27
CA GLY A 492 -22.30 3.84 -3.93
C GLY A 492 -23.00 4.30 -2.64
N THR A 493 -23.75 3.39 -2.01
CA THR A 493 -24.41 3.68 -0.74
C THR A 493 -23.40 3.54 0.41
N VAL A 494 -23.13 4.64 1.12
CA VAL A 494 -22.27 4.64 2.32
C VAL A 494 -23.13 5.06 3.49
N THR A 495 -23.25 4.20 4.51
CA THR A 495 -24.20 4.40 5.62
C THR A 495 -23.59 4.03 6.97
N GLY A 496 -24.17 4.57 8.05
CA GLY A 496 -23.97 4.11 9.42
C GLY A 496 -24.92 2.98 9.83
N ASP A 497 -25.90 2.64 8.99
CA ASP A 497 -26.89 1.62 9.26
C ASP A 497 -26.24 0.23 9.14
N GLY A 498 -25.83 -0.31 10.28
CA GLY A 498 -25.21 -1.62 10.39
C GLY A 498 -26.15 -2.66 10.98
N PRO A 499 -25.64 -3.89 11.21
CA PRO A 499 -26.44 -4.97 11.78
C PRO A 499 -26.98 -4.68 13.20
N PHE A 500 -26.35 -3.75 13.91
CA PHE A 500 -26.75 -3.26 15.22
C PHE A 500 -26.77 -1.74 15.20
N ASP A 501 -27.74 -1.15 15.90
CA ASP A 501 -27.89 0.30 15.98
C ASP A 501 -26.70 0.92 16.73
N GLN A 502 -25.95 1.77 16.03
CA GLN A 502 -24.77 2.47 16.52
C GLN A 502 -24.60 3.79 15.76
N PRO A 503 -23.97 4.81 16.36
CA PRO A 503 -23.71 6.05 15.66
C PRO A 503 -22.90 5.84 14.38
N ALA A 504 -23.21 6.61 13.33
CA ALA A 504 -22.45 6.58 12.09
C ALA A 504 -20.99 7.00 12.32
N GLY A 505 -20.07 6.34 11.61
CA GLY A 505 -18.68 6.77 11.49
C GLY A 505 -18.55 8.05 10.66
N ARG A 506 -17.30 8.48 10.41
CA ARG A 506 -17.08 9.65 9.56
C ARG A 506 -17.30 9.23 8.12
N ILE A 507 -18.26 9.85 7.46
CA ILE A 507 -18.49 9.73 6.01
C ILE A 507 -18.18 11.10 5.39
N GLU A 508 -17.25 11.14 4.43
CA GLU A 508 -16.81 12.37 3.77
C GLU A 508 -16.69 12.15 2.25
N GLY A 509 -17.25 13.05 1.47
CA GLY A 509 -17.18 13.02 0.01
C GLY A 509 -17.80 11.77 -0.63
N ALA A 510 -18.82 11.17 0.00
CA ALA A 510 -19.54 10.05 -0.59
C ALA A 510 -20.10 10.43 -1.97
N ASN A 511 -19.86 9.60 -2.97
CA ASN A 511 -20.22 9.82 -4.38
C ASN A 511 -19.59 11.07 -5.04
N GLN A 512 -18.59 11.70 -4.42
CA GLN A 512 -17.78 12.74 -5.05
C GLN A 512 -16.61 12.09 -5.78
N ALA A 513 -16.51 12.31 -7.09
CA ALA A 513 -15.39 11.86 -7.90
C ALA A 513 -14.11 12.66 -7.60
N ASP A 514 -12.97 12.23 -8.16
CA ASP A 514 -11.73 13.02 -8.20
C ASP A 514 -11.11 13.35 -6.82
N LEU A 515 -11.23 12.41 -5.86
CA LEU A 515 -10.54 12.50 -4.57
C LEU A 515 -9.01 12.49 -4.76
N THR A 516 -8.32 13.45 -4.12
CA THR A 516 -6.86 13.51 -4.02
C THR A 516 -6.38 13.56 -2.56
N PRO A 517 -5.44 12.69 -2.14
CA PRO A 517 -4.82 11.62 -2.93
C PRO A 517 -5.80 10.48 -3.26
N VAL A 518 -5.68 9.90 -4.46
CA VAL A 518 -6.54 8.79 -4.92
C VAL A 518 -6.43 7.56 -4.01
N SER A 519 -5.21 7.27 -3.53
CA SER A 519 -4.94 6.22 -2.56
C SER A 519 -4.23 6.78 -1.35
N LEU A 520 -4.77 6.47 -0.18
CA LEU A 520 -4.21 6.83 1.11
C LEU A 520 -2.88 6.10 1.35
N TYR A 521 -2.85 4.78 1.19
CA TYR A 521 -1.64 3.98 1.42
C TYR A 521 -0.50 4.44 0.51
N ARG A 522 -0.77 4.60 -0.79
CA ARG A 522 0.27 4.97 -1.76
C ARG A 522 0.80 6.36 -1.45
N ALA A 523 -0.05 7.33 -1.10
CA ALA A 523 0.39 8.66 -0.72
C ALA A 523 1.19 8.66 0.58
N GLN A 524 0.77 7.92 1.61
CA GLN A 524 1.48 7.81 2.89
C GLN A 524 2.83 7.14 2.73
N ARG A 525 2.88 6.03 1.99
CA ARG A 525 4.12 5.35 1.65
C ARG A 525 5.03 6.28 0.87
N GLU A 526 4.52 6.95 -0.17
CA GLU A 526 5.28 7.91 -0.97
C GLU A 526 5.81 9.05 -0.11
N TYR A 527 5.03 9.65 0.78
CA TYR A 527 5.50 10.71 1.67
C TYR A 527 6.57 10.23 2.66
N ARG A 528 6.53 8.96 3.05
CA ARG A 528 7.53 8.35 3.94
C ARG A 528 8.83 7.99 3.21
N VAL A 529 8.73 7.31 2.06
CA VAL A 529 9.89 6.81 1.31
C VAL A 529 10.45 7.85 0.35
N GLY A 530 9.55 8.62 -0.25
CA GLY A 530 9.83 9.88 -0.90
C GLY A 530 10.28 10.81 0.20
N THR A 531 11.51 11.25 0.09
CA THR A 531 12.02 12.18 1.09
C THR A 531 11.33 13.50 0.81
N PRO A 532 10.73 14.19 1.79
CA PRO A 532 10.27 15.54 1.56
C PRO A 532 11.49 16.35 1.14
N TYR A 533 11.61 16.58 -0.16
CA TYR A 533 12.67 17.44 -0.65
C TYR A 533 12.27 18.85 -0.24
N ARG A 534 13.13 19.53 0.50
CA ARG A 534 13.07 20.98 0.55
C ARG A 534 13.34 21.49 -0.87
N HIS A 535 12.39 22.26 -1.38
CA HIS A 535 12.47 22.85 -2.69
C HIS A 535 13.23 24.17 -2.59
N HIS A 536 14.43 24.19 -3.14
CA HIS A 536 15.20 25.42 -3.31
C HIS A 536 14.91 25.99 -4.70
N GLY A 537 14.29 27.16 -4.73
CA GLY A 537 14.05 27.90 -5.96
C GLY A 537 15.36 28.35 -6.60
N CYS A 538 15.38 28.47 -7.93
CA CYS A 538 16.52 29.00 -8.65
C CYS A 538 16.75 30.48 -8.27
N MET A 539 17.96 30.80 -7.81
CA MET A 539 18.38 32.16 -7.50
C MET A 539 18.76 32.95 -8.75
N ALA A 540 19.34 32.24 -9.72
CA ALA A 540 19.79 32.81 -10.99
C ALA A 540 19.87 31.71 -12.05
N ASP A 541 19.34 32.00 -13.23
CA ASP A 541 19.46 31.16 -14.41
C ASP A 541 19.74 31.97 -15.67
N ALA A 542 20.62 31.46 -16.51
CA ALA A 542 20.89 32.05 -17.81
C ALA A 542 21.35 30.96 -18.76
N TYR A 543 21.06 31.12 -20.04
CA TYR A 543 21.83 30.40 -21.06
C TYR A 543 22.87 31.32 -21.69
N VAL A 544 23.96 30.72 -22.16
CA VAL A 544 25.02 31.40 -22.89
C VAL A 544 25.13 30.81 -24.28
N ARG A 545 25.54 31.62 -25.27
CA ARG A 545 25.64 31.20 -26.66
C ARG A 545 26.95 31.66 -27.28
N GLY A 546 27.66 30.76 -27.95
CA GLY A 546 28.92 31.05 -28.61
C GLY A 546 28.82 31.95 -29.84
N GLY A 547 29.97 32.15 -30.49
CA GLY A 547 30.09 32.80 -31.79
C GLY A 547 29.75 34.29 -31.76
N ALA A 548 28.90 34.72 -32.69
CA ALA A 548 28.47 36.13 -32.80
C ALA A 548 27.71 36.64 -31.57
N TYR A 549 27.18 35.74 -30.73
CA TYR A 549 26.42 36.08 -29.52
C TYR A 549 27.25 35.99 -28.24
N ARG A 550 28.56 35.77 -28.35
CA ARG A 550 29.40 35.40 -27.20
C ARG A 550 29.49 36.46 -26.10
N THR A 551 29.27 37.73 -26.43
CA THR A 551 29.23 38.86 -25.49
C THR A 551 27.81 39.25 -25.08
N ARG A 552 26.77 38.59 -25.62
CA ARG A 552 25.37 38.89 -25.28
C ARG A 552 24.94 38.11 -24.05
N ASN A 553 24.30 38.79 -23.12
CA ASN A 553 23.64 38.19 -21.97
C ASN A 553 22.21 37.72 -22.33
N PHE A 554 21.80 36.57 -21.80
CA PHE A 554 20.45 36.02 -21.96
C PHE A 554 19.79 35.68 -20.61
N GLY A 555 20.22 36.30 -19.51
CA GLY A 555 19.63 36.05 -18.18
C GLY A 555 18.16 36.44 -18.07
N GLY A 556 17.70 37.40 -18.86
CA GLY A 556 16.28 37.80 -18.90
C GLY A 556 15.39 36.99 -19.84
N ALA A 557 15.88 35.88 -20.43
CA ALA A 557 15.09 35.09 -21.36
C ALA A 557 14.03 34.24 -20.63
N GLY A 558 12.81 34.16 -21.17
CA GLY A 558 11.74 33.30 -20.65
C GLY A 558 11.97 31.80 -20.87
N GLU A 559 12.97 31.45 -21.68
CA GLU A 559 13.36 30.08 -21.99
C GLU A 559 14.89 29.92 -21.90
N LEU A 560 15.31 28.74 -21.49
CA LEU A 560 16.71 28.33 -21.37
C LEU A 560 17.03 27.33 -22.49
N LEU A 561 18.09 27.60 -23.26
CA LEU A 561 18.39 26.82 -24.45
C LEU A 561 19.68 26.00 -24.27
N ILE A 562 19.60 24.70 -24.56
CA ILE A 562 20.74 23.78 -24.53
C ILE A 562 20.95 23.23 -25.95
N LYS A 563 22.17 23.40 -26.48
CA LYS A 563 22.55 22.87 -27.79
C LYS A 563 24.03 22.53 -27.82
N GLU A 564 24.32 21.30 -28.22
CA GLU A 564 25.68 20.88 -28.57
C GLU A 564 25.84 20.85 -30.09
N SER A 565 27.02 21.19 -30.59
CA SER A 565 27.29 21.29 -32.04
C SER A 565 28.79 21.16 -32.33
N GLU A 566 29.12 20.68 -33.52
CA GLU A 566 30.50 20.65 -34.01
C GLU A 566 31.10 22.06 -34.10
N SER A 567 30.29 23.07 -34.43
CA SER A 567 30.70 24.48 -34.38
C SER A 567 30.45 25.08 -32.99
N ALA A 568 31.50 25.61 -32.37
CA ALA A 568 31.40 26.32 -31.10
C ALA A 568 30.49 27.56 -31.18
N ASP A 569 30.27 28.11 -32.37
CA ASP A 569 29.53 29.36 -32.57
C ASP A 569 28.02 29.24 -32.33
N VAL A 570 27.49 28.01 -32.31
CA VAL A 570 26.06 27.75 -32.11
C VAL A 570 25.77 26.94 -30.86
N ARG A 571 26.80 26.60 -30.07
CA ARG A 571 26.63 25.91 -28.80
C ARG A 571 25.89 26.80 -27.81
N ARG A 572 25.06 26.16 -26.99
CA ARG A 572 24.30 26.81 -25.91
C ARG A 572 24.36 25.96 -24.66
N GLN A 573 24.64 26.60 -23.53
CA GLN A 573 24.77 25.98 -22.23
C GLN A 573 23.94 26.75 -21.22
N VAL A 574 23.31 26.05 -20.28
CA VAL A 574 22.45 26.65 -19.25
C VAL A 574 23.17 26.62 -17.92
N TYR A 575 23.29 27.77 -17.27
CA TYR A 575 23.86 27.93 -15.95
C TYR A 575 22.76 28.21 -14.95
N LEU A 576 22.78 27.50 -13.82
CA LEU A 576 21.81 27.60 -12.74
C LEU A 576 22.51 27.80 -11.40
N LYS A 577 21.87 28.54 -10.50
CA LYS A 577 22.36 28.78 -9.13
C LYS A 577 21.24 28.63 -8.12
N PHE A 578 21.53 27.96 -7.02
CA PHE A 578 20.59 27.71 -5.93
C PHE A 578 21.21 28.03 -4.58
N THR A 579 20.36 28.41 -3.62
CA THR A 579 20.76 28.53 -2.22
C THR A 579 20.74 27.16 -1.56
N LEU A 580 21.61 26.97 -0.58
CA LEU A 580 21.59 25.86 0.40
C LEU A 580 21.36 26.43 1.82
N ALA A 581 20.83 27.64 1.93
CA ALA A 581 20.45 28.21 3.22
C ALA A 581 19.40 27.32 3.90
N GLY A 582 19.58 27.07 5.19
CA GLY A 582 18.75 26.14 5.96
C GLY A 582 19.18 24.67 5.87
N GLU A 583 20.09 24.31 4.97
CA GLU A 583 20.63 22.96 4.90
C GLU A 583 21.81 22.78 5.87
N THR A 584 21.77 21.71 6.66
CA THR A 584 22.86 21.30 7.57
C THR A 584 23.45 19.94 7.20
N SER A 585 22.68 19.12 6.49
CA SER A 585 23.09 17.84 5.92
C SER A 585 22.24 17.54 4.69
N VAL A 586 22.83 16.84 3.71
CA VAL A 586 22.14 16.41 2.49
C VAL A 586 22.23 14.90 2.37
N ARG A 587 21.10 14.21 2.40
CA ARG A 587 20.96 12.79 2.09
C ARG A 587 20.76 12.57 0.60
N VAL A 588 19.89 13.31 -0.08
CA VAL A 588 19.72 13.24 -1.55
C VAL A 588 19.55 14.64 -2.10
N ALA A 589 20.16 14.94 -3.24
CA ALA A 589 19.87 16.16 -3.99
C ALA A 589 19.59 15.87 -5.47
N ARG A 590 18.49 16.41 -5.99
CA ARG A 590 18.11 16.30 -7.41
C ARG A 590 17.88 17.67 -8.01
N LEU A 591 18.46 17.90 -9.19
CA LEU A 591 18.16 19.07 -10.00
C LEU A 591 16.98 18.75 -10.91
N ARG A 592 15.89 19.51 -10.83
CA ARG A 592 14.67 19.31 -11.64
C ARG A 592 14.44 20.50 -12.59
N LEU A 593 14.18 20.21 -13.87
CA LEU A 593 13.79 21.19 -14.88
C LEU A 593 12.61 20.66 -15.71
N ASN A 594 11.69 21.54 -16.08
CA ASN A 594 10.74 21.26 -17.16
C ASN A 594 11.42 21.56 -18.50
N ALA A 595 11.55 20.57 -19.37
CA ALA A 595 12.28 20.69 -20.63
C ALA A 595 11.64 19.86 -21.74
N GLY A 596 11.84 20.26 -22.99
CA GLY A 596 11.39 19.54 -24.18
C GLY A 596 12.29 19.83 -25.38
N MET A 597 12.00 19.22 -26.52
CA MET A 597 12.75 19.48 -27.76
C MET A 597 11.98 20.38 -28.72
N THR A 598 12.68 21.27 -29.43
CA THR A 598 12.06 22.10 -30.48
C THR A 598 11.54 21.30 -31.66
N SER A 599 12.15 20.14 -31.93
CA SER A 599 11.81 19.25 -33.05
C SER A 599 12.56 17.91 -32.94
N GLY A 600 12.15 16.90 -33.71
CA GLY A 600 12.81 15.60 -33.79
C GLY A 600 12.20 14.52 -32.88
N THR A 601 12.49 13.26 -33.20
CA THR A 601 11.99 12.07 -32.48
C THR A 601 13.06 11.35 -31.65
N THR A 602 14.33 11.69 -31.85
CA THR A 602 15.47 11.10 -31.13
C THR A 602 15.80 11.93 -29.89
N ALA A 603 15.85 11.29 -28.72
CA ALA A 603 16.17 11.95 -27.47
C ALA A 603 17.58 12.58 -27.46
N LEU A 604 17.71 13.78 -26.91
CA LEU A 604 18.99 14.44 -26.68
C LEU A 604 19.45 14.23 -25.24
N TRP A 605 20.64 13.66 -25.07
CA TRP A 605 21.23 13.48 -23.75
C TRP A 605 21.75 14.82 -23.22
N VAL A 606 21.21 15.25 -22.08
CA VAL A 606 21.64 16.43 -21.35
C VAL A 606 22.43 15.99 -20.13
N GLY A 607 23.68 16.45 -20.04
CA GLY A 607 24.58 16.23 -18.91
C GLY A 607 24.60 17.42 -17.95
N VAL A 608 24.76 17.15 -16.67
CA VAL A 608 24.91 18.16 -15.61
C VAL A 608 26.30 18.09 -15.02
N HIS A 609 26.96 19.24 -14.96
CA HIS A 609 28.24 19.44 -14.28
C HIS A 609 28.08 20.42 -13.13
N GLY A 610 28.93 20.28 -12.11
CA GLY A 610 29.08 21.31 -11.08
C GLY A 610 29.77 22.55 -11.66
N VAL A 611 29.52 23.72 -11.08
CA VAL A 611 30.23 24.97 -11.40
C VAL A 611 30.86 25.49 -10.10
N PRO A 612 32.18 25.35 -9.93
CA PRO A 612 32.86 25.72 -8.68
C PRO A 612 32.77 27.21 -8.35
N ASP A 613 32.81 28.07 -9.36
CA ASP A 613 32.68 29.52 -9.19
C ASP A 613 31.20 29.95 -9.18
N THR A 614 30.70 30.27 -7.99
CA THR A 614 29.33 30.78 -7.79
C THR A 614 29.24 32.31 -7.87
N GLY A 615 30.29 33.01 -8.30
CA GLY A 615 30.36 34.48 -8.38
C GLY A 615 29.66 35.11 -9.59
N TRP A 616 29.28 34.33 -10.60
CA TRP A 616 28.63 34.84 -11.81
C TRP A 616 27.27 35.50 -11.53
N SER A 617 26.89 36.54 -12.28
CA SER A 617 25.57 37.17 -12.16
C SER A 617 24.69 36.83 -13.36
N GLU A 618 23.40 36.60 -13.11
CA GLU A 618 22.38 36.36 -14.13
C GLU A 618 22.35 37.45 -15.20
N SER A 619 22.47 38.72 -14.79
CA SER A 619 22.42 39.88 -15.66
C SER A 619 23.74 40.19 -16.40
N ALA A 620 24.82 39.48 -16.08
CA ALA A 620 26.16 39.78 -16.61
C ALA A 620 26.87 38.58 -17.26
N ILE A 621 26.41 37.35 -17.02
CA ILE A 621 27.02 36.16 -17.61
C ILE A 621 26.83 36.17 -19.13
N THR A 622 27.91 35.89 -19.84
CA THR A 622 27.96 35.77 -21.29
C THR A 622 28.72 34.49 -21.64
N TRP A 623 28.81 34.12 -22.91
CA TRP A 623 29.69 33.01 -23.28
C TRP A 623 31.13 33.30 -22.86
N ASP A 624 31.65 34.50 -23.12
CA ASP A 624 33.05 34.83 -22.84
C ASP A 624 33.37 34.91 -21.33
N THR A 625 32.37 35.21 -20.49
CA THR A 625 32.53 35.37 -19.04
C THR A 625 32.03 34.19 -18.21
N ARG A 626 31.56 33.10 -18.84
CA ARG A 626 30.98 31.96 -18.12
C ARG A 626 32.04 31.25 -17.27
N PRO A 627 31.71 30.84 -16.04
CA PRO A 627 32.62 30.03 -15.24
C PRO A 627 32.78 28.63 -15.86
N ALA A 628 33.97 28.06 -15.66
CA ALA A 628 34.28 26.73 -16.17
C ALA A 628 33.51 25.64 -15.39
N PRO A 629 32.95 24.61 -16.06
CA PRO A 629 32.41 23.43 -15.40
C PRO A 629 33.49 22.62 -14.68
N ASP A 630 33.09 21.92 -13.63
CA ASP A 630 33.82 20.77 -13.10
C ASP A 630 33.91 19.66 -14.16
N ALA A 631 35.09 19.03 -14.28
CA ALA A 631 35.33 18.00 -15.28
C ALA A 631 34.45 16.75 -15.06
N ARG A 632 33.98 16.50 -13.83
CA ARG A 632 33.14 15.34 -13.50
C ARG A 632 31.70 15.58 -13.95
N LEU A 633 31.21 14.69 -14.81
CA LEU A 633 29.79 14.57 -15.09
C LEU A 633 29.07 14.07 -13.83
N LEU A 634 28.09 14.84 -13.34
CA LEU A 634 27.31 14.48 -12.16
C LEU A 634 26.24 13.44 -12.50
N SER A 635 25.47 13.72 -13.55
CA SER A 635 24.37 12.88 -14.04
C SER A 635 24.02 13.30 -15.46
N SER A 636 23.37 12.41 -16.22
CA SER A 636 22.84 12.73 -17.54
C SER A 636 21.56 11.96 -17.84
N ASN A 637 20.59 12.61 -18.50
CA ASN A 637 19.32 12.02 -18.88
C ASN A 637 18.96 12.32 -20.34
N PRO A 638 18.19 11.43 -21.00
CA PRO A 638 17.63 11.69 -22.31
C PRO A 638 16.40 12.62 -22.20
N VAL A 639 16.43 13.76 -22.89
CA VAL A 639 15.28 14.67 -23.04
C VAL A 639 14.64 14.40 -24.40
N ALA A 640 13.34 14.09 -24.41
CA ALA A 640 12.59 13.73 -25.60
C ALA A 640 11.18 14.29 -25.58
N GLY A 641 10.60 14.54 -26.76
CA GLY A 641 9.20 14.90 -26.92
C GLY A 641 8.85 16.33 -26.43
N PRO A 642 7.55 16.59 -26.14
CA PRO A 642 7.09 17.87 -25.62
C PRO A 642 7.64 18.14 -24.20
N ALA A 643 7.43 19.35 -23.69
CA ALA A 643 7.92 19.76 -22.37
C ALA A 643 7.43 18.84 -21.24
N ALA A 644 8.37 18.28 -20.46
CA ALA A 644 8.12 17.43 -19.30
C ALA A 644 9.18 17.65 -18.21
N ALA A 645 8.91 17.20 -16.99
CA ALA A 645 9.86 17.30 -15.88
C ALA A 645 10.96 16.23 -15.96
N PHE A 646 12.23 16.67 -15.94
CA PHE A 646 13.42 15.83 -15.90
C PHE A 646 14.22 16.09 -14.63
N GLU A 647 14.84 15.04 -14.07
CA GLU A 647 15.61 15.11 -12.81
C GLU A 647 17.01 14.50 -12.91
N TRP A 648 18.04 15.26 -12.56
CA TRP A 648 19.41 14.78 -12.49
C TRP A 648 19.87 14.61 -11.05
N ASP A 649 20.50 13.47 -10.74
CA ASP A 649 21.12 13.26 -9.42
C ASP A 649 22.39 14.12 -9.29
N VAL A 650 22.37 15.03 -8.33
CA VAL A 650 23.49 15.94 -8.03
C VAL A 650 23.96 15.80 -6.58
N THR A 651 23.53 14.74 -5.89
CA THR A 651 23.74 14.50 -4.45
C THR A 651 25.21 14.66 -4.05
N GLY A 652 26.12 14.02 -4.80
CA GLY A 652 27.55 14.06 -4.49
C GLY A 652 28.15 15.46 -4.56
N TRP A 653 27.72 16.28 -5.53
CA TRP A 653 28.18 17.66 -5.67
C TRP A 653 27.64 18.54 -4.53
N VAL A 654 26.32 18.53 -4.31
CA VAL A 654 25.70 19.36 -3.26
C VAL A 654 26.25 19.03 -1.87
N ARG A 655 26.52 17.75 -1.57
CA ARG A 655 27.19 17.34 -0.33
C ARG A 655 28.60 17.92 -0.23
N ALA A 656 29.39 17.87 -1.30
CA ALA A 656 30.77 18.39 -1.30
C ALA A 656 30.79 19.91 -1.10
N GLU A 657 29.90 20.65 -1.76
CA GLU A 657 29.75 22.09 -1.60
C GLU A 657 29.36 22.45 -0.16
N LEU A 658 28.35 21.77 0.40
CA LEU A 658 27.89 22.00 1.77
C LEU A 658 28.98 21.66 2.79
N ALA A 659 29.70 20.55 2.61
CA ALA A 659 30.82 20.14 3.46
C ALA A 659 32.00 21.13 3.39
N ALA A 660 32.21 21.78 2.26
CA ALA A 660 33.16 22.88 2.10
C ALA A 660 32.66 24.22 2.68
N GLY A 661 31.52 24.23 3.39
CA GLY A 661 30.93 25.40 4.00
C GLY A 661 30.17 26.33 3.04
N ARG A 662 30.03 25.95 1.77
CA ARG A 662 29.32 26.76 0.78
C ARG A 662 27.81 26.69 1.01
N ARG A 663 27.15 27.84 0.91
CA ARG A 663 25.69 28.01 1.04
C ARG A 663 25.00 28.33 -0.26
N THR A 664 25.74 28.25 -1.35
CA THR A 664 25.28 28.45 -2.72
C THR A 664 25.92 27.38 -3.56
N VAL A 665 25.13 26.81 -4.47
CA VAL A 665 25.61 25.80 -5.42
C VAL A 665 25.24 26.21 -6.83
N SER A 666 26.12 25.91 -7.78
CA SER A 666 25.87 26.18 -9.19
C SER A 666 26.11 24.95 -10.07
N PHE A 667 25.36 24.90 -11.16
CA PHE A 667 25.36 23.82 -12.14
C PHE A 667 25.41 24.39 -13.56
N VAL A 668 25.95 23.61 -14.48
CA VAL A 668 25.78 23.85 -15.92
C VAL A 668 25.23 22.61 -16.62
N LEU A 669 24.25 22.83 -17.49
CA LEU A 669 23.66 21.82 -18.35
C LEU A 669 24.19 21.96 -19.77
N VAL A 670 24.63 20.84 -20.33
CA VAL A 670 25.23 20.75 -21.65
C VAL A 670 24.63 19.60 -22.44
N GLY A 671 24.48 19.77 -23.76
CA GLY A 671 24.17 18.65 -24.63
C GLY A 671 25.39 17.73 -24.74
N ARG A 672 25.17 16.42 -24.87
CA ARG A 672 26.27 15.44 -24.92
C ARG A 672 26.69 15.02 -26.33
N SER A 673 25.91 15.37 -27.35
CA SER A 673 26.18 15.02 -28.74
C SER A 673 25.73 16.13 -29.66
N ALA A 674 26.55 16.46 -30.66
CA ALA A 674 26.21 17.42 -31.69
C ALA A 674 24.99 16.93 -32.48
N GLN A 675 23.90 17.70 -32.43
CA GLN A 675 22.64 17.38 -33.11
C GLN A 675 21.95 18.67 -33.56
N VAL A 676 21.04 18.56 -34.53
CA VAL A 676 20.33 19.72 -35.08
C VAL A 676 19.33 20.32 -34.08
N PRO A 677 18.49 19.55 -33.36
CA PRO A 677 17.48 20.10 -32.45
C PRO A 677 18.07 20.81 -31.23
N VAL A 678 17.24 21.65 -30.58
CA VAL A 678 17.56 22.38 -29.35
C VAL A 678 16.68 21.84 -28.23
N VAL A 679 17.24 21.65 -27.04
CA VAL A 679 16.45 21.45 -25.83
C VAL A 679 16.07 22.82 -25.28
N VAL A 680 14.78 23.02 -25.07
CA VAL A 680 14.20 24.21 -24.46
C VAL A 680 13.75 23.84 -23.05
N ALA A 681 14.19 24.58 -22.06
CA ALA A 681 13.78 24.43 -20.68
C ALA A 681 13.16 25.71 -20.15
N ASP A 682 12.23 25.58 -19.20
CA ASP A 682 11.61 26.73 -18.55
C ASP A 682 12.63 27.51 -17.72
N SER A 683 12.61 28.85 -17.87
CA SER A 683 13.33 29.78 -16.99
C SER A 683 12.58 29.97 -15.66
N ARG A 684 13.27 30.44 -14.61
CA ARG A 684 12.67 30.84 -13.34
C ARG A 684 11.64 31.95 -13.49
N THR A 685 11.75 32.75 -14.55
CA THR A 685 10.81 33.84 -14.86
C THR A 685 9.77 33.43 -15.92
N THR A 686 9.63 32.13 -16.21
CA THR A 686 8.58 31.64 -17.11
C THR A 686 7.19 32.00 -16.58
N ALA A 687 6.24 32.25 -17.49
CA ALA A 687 4.86 32.60 -17.13
C ALA A 687 4.11 31.43 -16.44
N THR A 688 4.59 30.20 -16.58
CA THR A 688 3.98 29.01 -15.96
C THR A 688 4.28 28.86 -14.47
N GLY A 689 5.28 29.57 -13.92
CA GLY A 689 5.71 29.47 -12.53
C GLY A 689 6.47 28.16 -12.17
N ILE A 690 6.81 27.34 -13.17
CA ILE A 690 7.49 26.03 -12.99
C ILE A 690 8.95 26.12 -13.46
N GLY A 691 9.72 27.03 -12.88
CA GLY A 691 11.14 27.18 -13.17
C GLY A 691 12.03 26.06 -12.59
N PRO A 692 13.36 26.12 -12.83
CA PRO A 692 14.31 25.15 -12.30
C PRO A 692 14.26 25.05 -10.77
N ARG A 693 14.39 23.84 -10.22
CA ARG A 693 14.38 23.59 -8.77
C ARG A 693 15.52 22.66 -8.36
N LEU A 694 16.12 22.95 -7.22
CA LEU A 694 16.97 22.00 -6.52
C LEU A 694 16.18 21.36 -5.38
N LEU A 695 16.05 20.04 -5.43
CA LEU A 695 15.32 19.23 -4.48
C LEU A 695 16.33 18.63 -3.50
N VAL A 696 16.32 19.03 -2.23
CA VAL A 696 17.30 18.59 -1.21
C VAL A 696 16.60 17.87 -0.07
N SER A 697 17.12 16.72 0.36
CA SER A 697 16.53 15.92 1.41
C SER A 697 17.52 15.34 2.40
#